data_AF-A0A2B4RB82-F1
#
_entry.id   AF-A0A2B4RB82-F1
#
_cell.length_a   1.000
_cell.length_b   1.000
_cell.length_c   1.000
_cell.angle_alpha   90.00
_cell.angle_beta   90.00
_cell.angle_gamma   90.00
#
_symmetry.space_group_name_H-M   'P 1'
#
loop_
_entity.id
_entity.type
_entity.pdbx_description
1 polymer ?
#
loop_
_entity_poly.entity_id
_entity_poly.type
_entity_poly.pdbx_seq_one_letter_code
_entity_poly.pdbx_strand_id
1 'polypeptide(L)'
;MTNEGKLIPINIEEQMQSAYIDYSMSVIVSRALPDVRDGLKPVHRRVLYGMYELGIKSTGAYKKSARVVGEVLGKYHPHGDGAVYEAMVRMAQDWSVRYMILDGQGNFGSIDGDSPAAMRYTEVRMQKISEEMLSDIEKETVDLKLNFDDTLKEPTVLPSRIPNLLVNGASGIAVGMATNMAPHNLTEVIDGTVAYIDNKDTEINELMNHIKAPDFPTGGIIYGYDGVKDAFKTGRGRIILRGKANIEEIKGRECIVVSEIPYQVNKAEMIKKTAELVNEKKLDGISNIRDESDRNGLRIVYVLKRDAIANIVLNKLFKHTALQTSFSINNIALVRGRPKLLNLKELIGYFVEHRHEVVVRRTEFELKKAEARAHILEGLIIASDHIDEVIQLIKTSNNPEEAKEKLIERFELTEIQAKAIVEMRLRQLTGLEQEKLRAEYEVLIERIKDLKDILDSESRRMGIIKTELLEVKAKFADERRSEIDYAGGNMSIEDMIPNSKVVVTISHAGYIKRTSLSEYKTQNRGGRGQKGVSTRNEDFLESLFVGTNHQYMMFFTQKGKAYWMRVYEVPEGNKTAKGRALQNLINIEPDDKVKAFLVTEDLKDESYINSHYVIMATKKGIVKKTSLEQYSRPRANGINAITIKEGDELLEAKLTTGDSQIMLGVKSGKVVRFEEEKTRPMGRNASGVKGITLADAKDEVIGMVAVNEMDSNILVVSENGYGKRSELEDYRITNRGGKGVKTLNISDKTAMIGATNLQAQKLEKKALKAAEKSLKKGKYDEATDKLASIKDVSLLKIKDRAKYYYVKALLTFKKQDPDKPNLNALDAFEKLSSFEKEKYKKKYSPKISYIKDSLKARFLRVAISTFKSKKFKSASSNFINAYQLSPKDTSFLENAAMAAYQSENYDLAIKNYQKLIDLGYTGIYTTYKGTNVKTGKPMYFPSKSALDLQVKFKMVKDPEVTTTKSKTGDIVKNIAFAYIAKKDDKGALKAIAKAKERFPNDYNLIISEANIYYKLGETKKFLEGLKNAVKIKPDDPLLHYNIGVMAMEEKFMDEAKKSFEKAIELDPKYTDAYLNLANIQISKAEPIVAEMNKNLNNFKKYDALMLKQKNVYKKALPFLLKAHQLNEKHEGTLKTLINIYEVLEMEKERKAMRKKLKAL
;
A
#
# COMPACT_ATOMS: atom_id res chain seq x y z
N MET A 1 -34.64 42.17 67.47
CA MET A 1 -35.13 41.98 66.09
C MET A 1 -34.07 41.22 65.31
N THR A 2 -34.55 40.26 64.53
CA THR A 2 -33.93 39.34 63.55
C THR A 2 -32.66 39.80 62.81
N ASN A 3 -31.62 38.95 62.80
CA ASN A 3 -30.46 39.05 61.91
C ASN A 3 -30.87 38.66 60.47
N GLU A 4 -31.12 39.64 59.62
CA GLU A 4 -31.24 39.44 58.16
C GLU A 4 -29.86 39.19 57.54
N GLY A 5 -29.82 38.26 56.58
CA GLY A 5 -28.61 37.74 55.94
C GLY A 5 -27.75 38.83 55.28
N LYS A 6 -26.44 38.71 55.49
CA LYS A 6 -25.41 39.60 54.95
C LYS A 6 -25.37 39.50 53.41
N LEU A 7 -25.85 40.53 52.71
CA LEU A 7 -25.73 40.64 51.25
C LEU A 7 -24.27 40.93 50.88
N ILE A 8 -23.65 40.05 50.07
CA ILE A 8 -22.29 40.23 49.55
C ILE A 8 -22.41 40.76 48.11
N PRO A 9 -22.05 42.01 47.83
CA PRO A 9 -22.01 42.51 46.45
C PRO A 9 -20.87 41.83 45.69
N ILE A 10 -21.17 41.23 44.55
CA ILE A 10 -20.19 40.56 43.67
C ILE A 10 -20.03 41.38 42.39
N ASN A 11 -18.78 41.63 41.99
CA ASN A 11 -18.48 42.29 40.72
C ASN A 11 -18.91 41.40 39.54
N ILE A 12 -19.70 41.95 38.61
CA ILE A 12 -20.23 41.19 37.46
C ILE A 12 -19.13 40.66 36.54
N GLU A 13 -18.03 41.41 36.34
CA GLU A 13 -16.92 41.02 35.48
C GLU A 13 -16.18 39.82 36.07
N GLU A 14 -15.84 39.90 37.36
CA GLU A 14 -15.19 38.81 38.10
C GLU A 14 -16.08 37.56 38.16
N GLN A 15 -17.38 37.74 38.43
CA GLN A 15 -18.32 36.62 38.49
C GLN A 15 -18.50 35.96 37.13
N MET A 16 -18.61 36.75 36.06
CA MET A 16 -18.72 36.22 34.71
C MET A 16 -17.45 35.47 34.30
N GLN A 17 -16.27 36.01 34.60
CA GLN A 17 -15.00 35.36 34.32
C GLN A 17 -14.86 34.04 35.09
N SER A 18 -15.12 34.04 36.40
CA SER A 18 -15.03 32.84 37.23
C SER A 18 -16.01 31.77 36.77
N ALA A 19 -17.31 32.11 36.64
CA ALA A 19 -18.33 31.15 36.22
C ALA A 19 -18.07 30.59 34.81
N TYR A 20 -17.59 31.42 33.88
CA TYR A 20 -17.24 30.98 32.54
C TYR A 20 -16.02 30.05 32.54
N ILE A 21 -14.98 30.35 33.33
CA ILE A 21 -13.80 29.50 33.47
C ILE A 21 -14.18 28.14 34.09
N ASP A 22 -14.96 28.14 35.16
CA ASP A 22 -15.40 26.90 35.84
C ASP A 22 -16.21 26.00 34.92
N TYR A 23 -17.18 26.58 34.20
CA TYR A 23 -17.94 25.85 33.19
C TYR A 23 -17.04 25.32 32.07
N SER A 24 -16.14 26.16 31.55
CA SER A 24 -15.23 25.79 30.46
C SER A 24 -14.30 24.65 30.86
N MET A 25 -13.68 24.72 32.04
CA MET A 25 -12.81 23.67 32.57
C MET A 25 -13.57 22.36 32.79
N SER A 26 -14.78 22.44 33.36
CA SER A 26 -15.65 21.26 33.55
C SER A 26 -15.99 20.57 32.22
N VAL A 27 -16.33 21.34 31.19
CA VAL A 27 -16.62 20.80 29.85
C VAL A 27 -15.38 20.20 29.20
N ILE A 28 -14.21 20.84 29.31
CA ILE A 28 -12.95 20.36 28.72
C ILE A 28 -12.49 19.06 29.38
N VAL A 29 -12.40 19.03 30.71
CA VAL A 29 -11.76 17.94 31.46
C VAL A 29 -12.73 16.78 31.75
N SER A 30 -13.99 17.08 32.02
CA SER A 30 -14.94 16.11 32.58
C SER A 30 -16.11 15.78 31.64
N ARG A 31 -16.07 16.21 30.37
CA ARG A 31 -17.15 15.92 29.41
C ARG A 31 -16.69 15.65 27.98
N ALA A 32 -16.02 16.61 27.34
CA ALA A 32 -15.92 16.64 25.88
C ALA A 32 -14.73 15.86 25.31
N LEU A 33 -13.58 15.88 25.98
CA LEU A 33 -12.33 15.28 25.50
C LEU A 33 -12.10 13.89 26.12
N PRO A 34 -11.52 12.94 25.36
CA PRO A 34 -11.10 11.65 25.89
C PRO A 34 -9.80 11.76 26.70
N ASP A 35 -9.59 10.84 27.64
CA ASP A 35 -8.27 10.63 28.27
C ASP A 35 -7.35 9.87 27.31
N VAL A 36 -6.08 10.27 27.20
CA VAL A 36 -5.12 9.65 26.28
C VAL A 36 -4.88 8.16 26.57
N ARG A 37 -5.05 7.74 27.82
CA ARG A 37 -4.66 6.42 28.33
C ARG A 37 -5.63 5.32 27.94
N ASP A 38 -6.94 5.55 28.08
CA ASP A 38 -7.99 4.58 27.72
C ASP A 38 -8.84 5.01 26.51
N GLY A 39 -8.68 6.25 26.04
CA GLY A 39 -9.44 6.81 24.93
C GLY A 39 -10.91 7.08 25.22
N LEU A 40 -11.33 7.06 26.49
CA LEU A 40 -12.72 7.20 26.88
C LEU A 40 -13.02 8.58 27.45
N LYS A 41 -14.23 9.05 27.14
CA LYS A 41 -14.88 10.15 27.86
C LYS A 41 -15.49 9.63 29.15
N PRO A 42 -15.78 10.48 30.14
CA PRO A 42 -16.36 10.04 31.41
C PRO A 42 -17.65 9.23 31.26
N VAL A 43 -18.55 9.59 30.35
CA VAL A 43 -19.80 8.83 30.11
C VAL A 43 -19.52 7.39 29.64
N HIS A 44 -18.57 7.20 28.71
CA HIS A 44 -18.23 5.86 28.20
C HIS A 44 -17.60 4.99 29.30
N ARG A 45 -16.68 5.58 30.09
CA ARG A 45 -16.01 4.90 31.21
C ARG A 45 -17.02 4.45 32.26
N ARG A 46 -17.94 5.33 32.65
CA ARG A 46 -18.99 5.05 33.63
C ARG A 46 -19.98 4.00 33.15
N VAL A 47 -20.31 3.98 31.86
CA VAL A 47 -21.12 2.90 31.27
C VAL A 47 -20.42 1.55 31.41
N LEU A 48 -19.16 1.45 30.99
CA LEU A 48 -18.40 0.20 31.09
C LEU A 48 -18.23 -0.26 32.54
N TYR A 49 -17.90 0.67 33.45
CA TYR A 49 -17.76 0.37 34.87
C TYR A 49 -19.09 -0.02 35.52
N GLY A 50 -20.19 0.66 35.20
CA GLY A 50 -21.52 0.28 35.67
C GLY A 50 -21.96 -1.11 35.17
N MET A 51 -21.61 -1.47 33.93
CA MET A 51 -21.85 -2.82 33.41
C MET A 51 -20.99 -3.88 34.11
N TYR A 52 -19.74 -3.55 34.45
CA TYR A 52 -18.85 -4.41 35.23
C TYR A 52 -19.42 -4.68 36.63
N GLU A 53 -19.84 -3.64 37.34
CA GLU A 53 -20.43 -3.74 38.68
C GLU A 53 -21.75 -4.54 38.69
N LEU A 54 -22.55 -4.43 37.62
CA LEU A 54 -23.74 -5.25 37.42
C LEU A 54 -23.44 -6.71 37.01
N GLY A 55 -22.16 -7.06 36.78
CA GLY A 55 -21.75 -8.39 36.32
C GLY A 55 -22.19 -8.72 34.89
N ILE A 56 -22.40 -7.72 34.03
CA ILE A 56 -22.89 -7.91 32.66
C ILE A 56 -21.72 -8.24 31.73
N LYS A 57 -21.38 -9.53 31.65
CA LYS A 57 -20.30 -10.05 30.79
C LYS A 57 -20.78 -10.36 29.37
N SER A 58 -19.83 -10.50 28.44
CA SER A 58 -20.06 -10.88 27.04
C SER A 58 -20.65 -12.28 26.87
N THR A 59 -20.39 -13.19 27.80
CA THR A 59 -20.96 -14.55 27.81
C THR A 59 -22.34 -14.61 28.47
N GLY A 60 -22.75 -13.54 29.15
CA GLY A 60 -24.04 -13.47 29.83
C GLY A 60 -25.22 -13.23 28.88
N ALA A 61 -26.43 -13.40 29.42
CA ALA A 61 -27.65 -12.98 28.75
C ALA A 61 -27.73 -11.45 28.65
N TYR A 62 -28.29 -10.96 27.55
CA TYR A 62 -28.58 -9.53 27.37
C TYR A 62 -29.44 -8.98 28.51
N LYS A 63 -29.22 -7.71 28.86
CA LYS A 63 -29.99 -7.00 29.88
C LYS A 63 -30.63 -5.76 29.25
N LYS A 64 -31.83 -5.39 29.72
CA LYS A 64 -32.52 -4.19 29.26
C LYS A 64 -31.61 -2.97 29.36
N SER A 65 -31.52 -2.18 28.29
CA SER A 65 -30.67 -0.98 28.26
C SER A 65 -31.05 0.00 29.37
N ALA A 66 -32.35 0.14 29.65
CA ALA A 66 -32.86 0.97 30.75
C ALA A 66 -32.27 0.62 32.13
N ARG A 67 -31.96 -0.66 32.38
CA ARG A 67 -31.33 -1.10 33.64
C ARG A 67 -29.91 -0.58 33.77
N VAL A 68 -29.13 -0.66 32.70
CA VAL A 68 -27.74 -0.16 32.67
C VAL A 68 -27.73 1.36 32.77
N VAL A 69 -28.60 2.04 32.03
CA VAL A 69 -28.74 3.50 32.10
C VAL A 69 -29.10 3.94 33.52
N GLY A 70 -30.10 3.30 34.15
CA GLY A 70 -30.49 3.62 35.53
C GLY A 70 -29.36 3.44 36.54
N GLU A 71 -28.58 2.37 36.42
CA GLU A 71 -27.41 2.11 37.28
C GLU A 71 -26.35 3.22 37.13
N VAL A 72 -26.02 3.56 35.89
CA VAL A 72 -24.99 4.57 35.59
C VAL A 72 -25.43 5.95 36.08
N LEU A 73 -26.70 6.32 35.88
CA LEU A 73 -27.26 7.58 36.36
C LEU A 73 -27.27 7.67 37.88
N GLY A 74 -27.77 6.62 38.54
CA GLY A 74 -27.93 6.60 39.99
C GLY A 74 -26.62 6.65 40.75
N LYS A 75 -25.54 6.08 40.19
CA LYS A 75 -24.26 5.94 40.91
C LYS A 75 -23.14 6.85 40.40
N TYR A 76 -23.08 7.12 39.09
CA TYR A 76 -21.86 7.66 38.48
C TYR A 76 -22.07 8.91 37.61
N HIS A 77 -23.20 9.04 36.91
CA HIS A 77 -23.39 10.07 35.88
C HIS A 77 -24.62 10.96 36.15
N PRO A 78 -24.47 12.11 36.83
CA PRO A 78 -25.59 12.97 37.24
C PRO A 78 -26.08 13.89 36.10
N HIS A 79 -26.35 13.32 34.93
CA HIS A 79 -26.85 14.03 33.75
C HIS A 79 -28.06 13.30 33.15
N GLY A 80 -28.66 13.83 32.07
CA GLY A 80 -29.83 13.22 31.46
C GLY A 80 -29.59 11.78 30.97
N ASP A 81 -30.61 10.95 31.11
CA ASP A 81 -30.66 9.55 30.65
C ASP A 81 -30.37 9.41 29.15
N GLY A 82 -30.86 10.34 28.34
CA GLY A 82 -30.61 10.39 26.90
C GLY A 82 -29.12 10.38 26.54
N ALA A 83 -28.28 11.13 27.27
CA ALA A 83 -26.85 11.20 26.97
C ALA A 83 -26.13 9.86 27.22
N VAL A 84 -26.52 9.15 28.29
CA VAL A 84 -25.97 7.82 28.61
C VAL A 84 -26.44 6.79 27.58
N TYR A 85 -27.73 6.81 27.24
CA TYR A 85 -28.28 5.87 26.28
C TYR A 85 -27.71 6.08 24.87
N GLU A 86 -27.57 7.32 24.40
CA GLU A 86 -26.96 7.61 23.11
C GLU A 86 -25.49 7.18 23.04
N ALA A 87 -24.74 7.38 24.13
CA ALA A 87 -23.36 6.92 24.24
C ALA A 87 -23.29 5.38 24.13
N MET A 88 -24.18 4.67 24.82
CA MET A 88 -24.31 3.21 24.71
C MET A 88 -24.68 2.75 23.30
N VAL A 89 -25.65 3.41 22.68
CA VAL A 89 -26.11 3.08 21.32
C VAL A 89 -24.96 3.21 20.33
N ARG A 90 -24.21 4.32 20.37
CA ARG A 90 -23.06 4.53 19.47
C ARG A 90 -21.97 3.48 19.65
N MET A 91 -21.75 2.99 20.86
CA MET A 91 -20.78 1.92 21.15
C MET A 91 -21.21 0.53 20.66
N ALA A 92 -22.49 0.37 20.29
CA ALA A 92 -23.08 -0.86 19.75
C ALA A 92 -23.39 -0.79 18.24
N GLN A 93 -23.00 0.29 17.55
CA GLN A 93 -23.21 0.49 16.11
C GLN A 93 -21.91 0.23 15.33
N ASP A 94 -21.92 -0.75 14.43
CA ASP A 94 -20.75 -1.18 13.65
C ASP A 94 -20.32 -0.19 12.55
N TRP A 95 -21.20 0.73 12.13
CA TRP A 95 -20.84 1.85 11.24
C TRP A 95 -20.35 3.10 12.00
N SER A 96 -20.55 3.14 13.33
CA SER A 96 -20.20 4.29 14.18
C SER A 96 -18.80 4.15 14.77
N VAL A 97 -18.49 2.98 15.34
CA VAL A 97 -17.20 2.65 15.95
C VAL A 97 -16.53 1.51 15.18
N ARG A 98 -15.20 1.53 15.08
CA ARG A 98 -14.45 0.54 14.30
C ARG A 98 -14.44 -0.85 14.93
N TYR A 99 -14.40 -0.90 16.27
CA TYR A 99 -14.54 -2.10 17.08
C TYR A 99 -15.61 -1.83 18.14
N MET A 100 -16.75 -2.51 18.01
CA MET A 100 -17.86 -2.35 18.93
C MET A 100 -17.45 -2.73 20.35
N ILE A 101 -17.82 -1.86 21.29
CA ILE A 101 -17.55 -2.03 22.72
C ILE A 101 -18.76 -2.71 23.39
N LEU A 102 -19.96 -2.47 22.87
CA LEU A 102 -21.19 -3.08 23.37
C LEU A 102 -21.82 -3.97 22.32
N ASP A 103 -22.49 -5.01 22.78
CA ASP A 103 -23.28 -5.93 21.96
C ASP A 103 -24.76 -5.61 22.20
N GLY A 104 -25.43 -5.06 21.19
CA GLY A 104 -26.81 -4.58 21.27
C GLY A 104 -27.80 -5.54 20.61
N GLN A 105 -28.91 -5.81 21.28
CA GLN A 105 -30.03 -6.57 20.74
C GLN A 105 -31.28 -5.68 20.62
N GLY A 106 -31.87 -5.66 19.42
CA GLY A 106 -33.02 -4.82 19.08
C GLY A 106 -32.64 -3.74 18.04
N ASN A 107 -33.50 -2.74 17.86
CA ASN A 107 -33.23 -1.65 16.93
C ASN A 107 -32.32 -0.60 17.59
N PHE A 108 -31.04 -0.60 17.22
CA PHE A 108 -30.03 0.37 17.64
C PHE A 108 -29.83 1.52 16.63
N GLY A 109 -30.79 1.74 15.74
CA GLY A 109 -30.74 2.75 14.67
C GLY A 109 -30.18 2.18 13.37
N SER A 110 -29.99 3.05 12.38
CA SER A 110 -29.50 2.66 11.05
C SER A 110 -28.55 3.72 10.47
N ILE A 111 -27.81 3.36 9.41
CA ILE A 111 -27.00 4.30 8.63
C ILE A 111 -27.84 5.34 7.87
N ASP A 112 -29.15 5.12 7.76
CA ASP A 112 -30.13 6.05 7.19
C ASP A 112 -30.50 7.17 8.15
N GLY A 113 -30.00 7.13 9.39
CA GLY A 113 -30.28 8.13 10.42
C GLY A 113 -31.55 7.84 11.22
N ASP A 114 -32.11 6.64 11.09
CA ASP A 114 -33.18 6.21 11.98
C ASP A 114 -32.68 6.18 13.41
N SER A 115 -33.45 6.79 14.31
CA SER A 115 -33.14 6.79 15.73
C SER A 115 -33.26 5.38 16.32
N PRO A 116 -32.46 5.04 17.34
CA PRO A 116 -32.63 3.78 18.05
C PRO A 116 -34.02 3.69 18.68
N ALA A 117 -34.52 2.47 18.89
CA ALA A 117 -35.71 2.27 19.70
C ALA A 117 -35.46 2.76 21.14
N ALA A 118 -36.53 3.07 21.88
CA ALA A 118 -36.41 3.48 23.27
C ALA A 118 -35.71 2.39 24.12
N MET A 119 -34.92 2.81 25.13
CA MET A 119 -34.12 1.94 26.01
C MET A 119 -34.89 0.85 26.77
N ARG A 120 -36.22 0.92 26.80
CA ARG A 120 -37.11 -0.13 27.33
C ARG A 120 -37.24 -1.34 26.42
N TYR A 121 -37.00 -1.19 25.12
CA TYR A 121 -37.11 -2.27 24.13
C TYR A 121 -35.75 -2.89 23.80
N THR A 122 -34.68 -2.09 23.81
CA THR A 122 -33.33 -2.57 23.50
C THR A 122 -32.71 -3.28 24.70
N GLU A 123 -31.82 -4.22 24.38
CA GLU A 123 -31.01 -4.93 25.37
C GLU A 123 -29.54 -4.87 24.98
N VAL A 124 -28.66 -5.04 25.97
CA VAL A 124 -27.22 -4.84 25.79
C VAL A 124 -26.43 -5.76 26.71
N ARG A 125 -25.21 -6.10 26.29
CA ARG A 125 -24.15 -6.67 27.10
C ARG A 125 -22.78 -6.17 26.61
N MET A 126 -21.71 -6.46 27.35
CA MET A 126 -20.35 -6.11 26.92
C MET A 126 -19.91 -6.98 25.74
N GLN A 127 -19.09 -6.44 24.84
CA GLN A 127 -18.31 -7.27 23.91
C GLN A 127 -17.08 -7.86 24.63
N LYS A 128 -16.54 -8.96 24.10
CA LYS A 128 -15.30 -9.57 24.64
C LYS A 128 -14.14 -8.58 24.70
N ILE A 129 -14.05 -7.69 23.71
CA ILE A 129 -13.00 -6.66 23.64
C ILE A 129 -13.08 -5.68 24.82
N SER A 130 -14.27 -5.43 25.36
CA SER A 130 -14.50 -4.50 26.47
C SER A 130 -14.10 -5.07 27.82
N GLU A 131 -14.15 -6.40 27.97
CA GLU A 131 -13.63 -7.07 29.16
C GLU A 131 -12.12 -6.91 29.28
N GLU A 132 -11.38 -6.94 28.15
CA GLU A 132 -9.94 -6.63 28.13
C GLU A 132 -9.64 -5.16 28.50
N MET A 133 -10.62 -4.26 28.34
CA MET A 133 -10.48 -2.88 28.81
C MET A 133 -10.56 -2.77 30.35
N LEU A 134 -11.28 -3.70 30.98
CA LEU A 134 -11.57 -3.73 32.43
C LEU A 134 -10.72 -4.77 33.19
N SER A 135 -9.92 -5.58 32.50
CA SER A 135 -9.08 -6.61 33.12
C SER A 135 -8.17 -6.03 34.21
N ASP A 136 -8.04 -6.77 35.32
CA ASP A 136 -7.21 -6.43 36.48
C ASP A 136 -7.63 -5.14 37.23
N ILE A 137 -8.83 -4.61 37.00
CA ILE A 137 -9.31 -3.40 37.70
C ILE A 137 -9.45 -3.61 39.22
N GLU A 138 -9.71 -4.84 39.66
CA GLU A 138 -9.80 -5.22 41.07
C GLU A 138 -8.44 -5.30 41.79
N LYS A 139 -7.33 -5.25 41.05
CA LYS A 139 -5.95 -5.38 41.57
C LYS A 139 -5.29 -4.04 41.82
N GLU A 140 -6.07 -3.02 42.19
CA GLU A 140 -5.59 -1.65 42.48
C GLU A 140 -4.72 -1.05 41.36
N THR A 141 -5.00 -1.41 40.11
CA THR A 141 -4.21 -1.02 38.92
C THR A 141 -4.44 0.40 38.45
N VAL A 142 -5.51 1.03 38.90
CA VAL A 142 -5.90 2.40 38.57
C VAL A 142 -6.43 3.13 39.80
N ASP A 143 -6.32 4.45 39.79
CA ASP A 143 -6.85 5.26 40.88
C ASP A 143 -8.38 5.35 40.82
N LEU A 144 -8.97 5.17 42.00
CA LEU A 144 -10.38 5.42 42.23
C LEU A 144 -10.57 6.80 42.86
N LYS A 145 -11.57 7.53 42.42
CA LYS A 145 -12.02 8.78 43.05
C LYS A 145 -13.45 8.61 43.57
N LEU A 146 -13.89 9.52 44.42
CA LEU A 146 -15.28 9.57 44.83
C LEU A 146 -16.20 9.90 43.64
N ASN A 147 -17.41 9.35 43.68
CA ASN A 147 -18.48 9.68 42.73
C ASN A 147 -19.05 11.08 43.04
N PHE A 148 -20.12 11.48 42.36
CA PHE A 148 -20.62 12.86 42.42
C PHE A 148 -21.30 13.23 43.76
N ASP A 149 -21.67 12.26 44.59
CA ASP A 149 -22.28 12.46 45.91
C ASP A 149 -21.42 11.92 47.07
N ASP A 150 -20.16 11.58 46.78
CA ASP A 150 -19.16 11.08 47.72
C ASP A 150 -19.54 9.78 48.48
N THR A 151 -20.51 9.01 47.98
CA THR A 151 -20.93 7.73 48.61
C THR A 151 -20.25 6.50 48.04
N LEU A 152 -19.79 6.56 46.79
CA LEU A 152 -19.19 5.45 46.05
C LEU A 152 -17.86 5.86 45.42
N LYS A 153 -17.13 4.89 44.89
CA LYS A 153 -15.88 5.12 44.16
C LYS A 153 -16.07 4.81 42.67
N GLU A 154 -15.41 5.57 41.80
CA GLU A 154 -15.34 5.33 40.35
C GLU A 154 -13.89 5.44 39.85
N PRO A 155 -13.51 4.66 38.81
CA PRO A 155 -12.16 4.72 38.26
C PRO A 155 -11.92 6.01 37.49
N THR A 156 -10.76 6.61 37.70
CA THR A 156 -10.32 7.81 36.95
C THR A 156 -10.00 7.48 35.48
N VAL A 157 -9.47 6.28 35.23
CA VAL A 157 -9.09 5.70 33.93
C VAL A 157 -9.31 4.19 34.00
N LEU A 158 -9.51 3.51 32.86
CA LEU A 158 -9.51 2.03 32.84
C LEU A 158 -8.09 1.45 32.66
N PRO A 159 -7.80 0.26 33.22
CA PRO A 159 -6.49 -0.39 33.06
C PRO A 159 -6.13 -0.65 31.58
N SER A 160 -7.16 -0.86 30.75
CA SER A 160 -7.15 -1.09 29.30
C SER A 160 -5.92 -1.72 28.69
N ARG A 161 -6.05 -2.98 28.24
CA ARG A 161 -5.04 -3.64 27.39
C ARG A 161 -5.08 -3.21 25.93
N ILE A 162 -6.04 -2.35 25.55
CA ILE A 162 -6.31 -1.98 24.17
C ILE A 162 -6.00 -0.50 23.97
N PRO A 163 -5.23 -0.12 22.92
CA PRO A 163 -4.99 1.28 22.54
C PRO A 163 -6.25 1.90 21.90
N ASN A 164 -7.35 1.95 22.65
CA ASN A 164 -8.69 2.25 22.17
C ASN A 164 -8.81 3.65 21.56
N LEU A 165 -8.05 4.63 22.05
CA LEU A 165 -8.04 5.98 21.46
C LEU A 165 -7.59 5.97 19.99
N LEU A 166 -6.58 5.18 19.65
CA LEU A 166 -6.11 5.04 18.26
C LEU A 166 -7.09 4.18 17.46
N VAL A 167 -7.54 3.08 18.05
CA VAL A 167 -8.32 2.03 17.38
C VAL A 167 -9.74 2.50 17.03
N ASN A 168 -10.45 3.13 17.97
CA ASN A 168 -11.81 3.61 17.76
C ASN A 168 -11.91 5.11 17.47
N GLY A 169 -10.84 5.88 17.73
CA GLY A 169 -10.89 7.32 17.62
C GLY A 169 -11.81 7.97 18.67
N ALA A 170 -12.03 9.26 18.52
CA ALA A 170 -12.88 10.05 19.41
C ALA A 170 -13.27 11.36 18.72
N SER A 171 -14.49 11.83 18.93
CA SER A 171 -14.93 13.15 18.50
C SER A 171 -15.56 13.89 19.66
N GLY A 172 -15.35 15.20 19.76
CA GLY A 172 -15.91 16.01 20.84
C GLY A 172 -15.68 17.49 20.63
N ILE A 173 -16.69 18.30 20.96
CA ILE A 173 -16.62 19.76 20.92
C ILE A 173 -16.60 20.23 22.38
N ALA A 174 -15.52 20.90 22.76
CA ALA A 174 -15.35 21.50 24.08
C ALA A 174 -15.51 23.03 23.99
N VAL A 175 -15.18 23.75 25.06
CA VAL A 175 -15.14 25.22 25.02
C VAL A 175 -13.79 25.68 24.48
N GLY A 176 -13.79 26.43 23.37
CA GLY A 176 -12.57 26.95 22.72
C GLY A 176 -11.72 25.93 21.95
N MET A 177 -12.10 24.64 21.95
CA MET A 177 -11.37 23.59 21.25
C MET A 177 -12.28 22.42 20.85
N ALA A 178 -11.81 21.58 19.94
CA ALA A 178 -12.51 20.36 19.52
C ALA A 178 -11.50 19.24 19.28
N THR A 179 -11.93 17.99 19.41
CA THR A 179 -11.17 16.81 19.02
C THR A 179 -11.92 16.03 17.94
N ASN A 180 -11.18 15.52 16.97
CA ASN A 180 -11.71 14.66 15.92
C ASN A 180 -10.62 13.68 15.48
N MET A 181 -10.61 12.51 16.08
CA MET A 181 -9.59 11.48 15.92
C MET A 181 -10.16 10.35 15.08
N ALA A 182 -9.45 9.96 14.02
CA ALA A 182 -9.88 8.90 13.14
C ALA A 182 -9.60 7.51 13.75
N PRO A 183 -10.46 6.52 13.51
CA PRO A 183 -10.22 5.14 13.90
C PRO A 183 -9.08 4.50 13.08
N HIS A 184 -8.46 3.46 13.63
CA HIS A 184 -7.37 2.70 13.02
C HIS A 184 -7.58 1.20 13.19
N ASN A 185 -6.92 0.43 12.34
CA ASN A 185 -6.94 -1.02 12.43
C ASN A 185 -6.13 -1.51 13.65
N LEU A 186 -6.73 -2.36 14.48
CA LEU A 186 -6.15 -2.90 15.71
C LEU A 186 -4.85 -3.65 15.46
N THR A 187 -4.79 -4.47 14.42
CA THR A 187 -3.58 -5.24 14.07
C THR A 187 -2.41 -4.30 13.81
N GLU A 188 -2.63 -3.27 12.99
CA GLU A 188 -1.61 -2.28 12.65
C GLU A 188 -1.18 -1.44 13.86
N VAL A 189 -2.13 -1.02 14.70
CA VAL A 189 -1.82 -0.25 15.92
C VAL A 189 -1.00 -1.09 16.90
N ILE A 190 -1.33 -2.37 17.09
CA ILE A 190 -0.56 -3.27 17.94
C ILE A 190 0.84 -3.48 17.36
N ASP A 191 0.98 -3.70 16.05
CA ASP A 191 2.29 -3.86 15.42
C ASP A 191 3.15 -2.59 15.56
N GLY A 192 2.56 -1.40 15.41
CA GLY A 192 3.25 -0.13 15.65
C GLY A 192 3.62 0.09 17.12
N THR A 193 2.77 -0.33 18.05
CA THR A 193 3.03 -0.25 19.49
C THR A 193 4.17 -1.20 19.90
N VAL A 194 4.18 -2.42 19.35
CA VAL A 194 5.26 -3.38 19.55
C VAL A 194 6.57 -2.86 18.97
N ALA A 195 6.55 -2.28 17.77
CA ALA A 195 7.74 -1.67 17.17
C ALA A 195 8.29 -0.52 18.03
N TYR A 196 7.40 0.30 18.62
CA TYR A 196 7.78 1.35 19.57
C TYR A 196 8.38 0.79 20.87
N ILE A 197 7.84 -0.32 21.40
CA ILE A 197 8.41 -0.99 22.59
C ILE A 197 9.81 -1.54 22.29
N ASP A 198 10.00 -2.13 21.11
CA ASP A 198 11.29 -2.69 20.67
C ASP A 198 12.33 -1.59 20.40
N ASN A 199 11.89 -0.40 19.98
CA ASN A 199 12.74 0.78 19.76
C ASN A 199 11.99 2.08 20.09
N LYS A 200 12.19 2.62 21.31
CA LYS A 200 11.57 3.88 21.76
C LYS A 200 11.98 5.10 20.92
N ASP A 201 13.15 5.04 20.28
CA ASP A 201 13.67 6.10 19.42
C ASP A 201 13.11 6.06 17.99
N THR A 202 12.24 5.10 17.67
CA THR A 202 11.65 4.97 16.32
C THR A 202 11.00 6.27 15.84
N GLU A 203 11.23 6.59 14.58
CA GLU A 203 10.71 7.79 13.95
C GLU A 203 9.26 7.59 13.47
N ILE A 204 8.49 8.67 13.36
CA ILE A 204 7.08 8.58 12.90
C ILE A 204 6.99 7.92 11.52
N ASN A 205 7.94 8.18 10.62
CA ASN A 205 7.97 7.57 9.29
C ASN A 205 8.19 6.04 9.36
N GLU A 206 8.85 5.52 10.40
CA GLU A 206 9.03 4.08 10.60
C GLU A 206 7.76 3.45 11.15
N LEU A 207 7.12 4.10 12.13
CA LEU A 207 5.81 3.70 12.66
C LEU A 207 4.75 3.63 11.56
N MET A 208 4.83 4.50 10.55
CA MET A 208 3.95 4.49 9.39
C MET A 208 4.06 3.24 8.51
N ASN A 209 5.16 2.49 8.59
CA ASN A 209 5.28 1.19 7.91
C ASN A 209 4.39 0.13 8.57
N HIS A 210 4.05 0.31 9.86
CA HIS A 210 3.17 -0.55 10.63
C HIS A 210 1.73 -0.02 10.62
N ILE A 211 1.53 1.26 10.93
CA ILE A 211 0.24 1.96 10.95
C ILE A 211 0.09 2.76 9.68
N LYS A 212 -0.59 2.19 8.67
CA LYS A 212 -0.55 2.72 7.31
C LYS A 212 -1.34 4.01 7.14
N ALA A 213 -2.58 4.01 7.63
CA ALA A 213 -3.54 5.12 7.57
C ALA A 213 -4.70 4.81 8.53
N PRO A 214 -5.62 5.76 8.78
CA PRO A 214 -6.91 5.45 9.40
C PRO A 214 -7.64 4.29 8.71
N ASP A 215 -8.48 3.59 9.46
CA ASP A 215 -9.31 2.48 8.98
C ASP A 215 -10.74 2.69 9.49
N PHE A 216 -11.62 3.11 8.59
CA PHE A 216 -12.97 3.50 8.94
C PHE A 216 -13.93 2.30 8.96
N PRO A 217 -14.90 2.28 9.89
CA PRO A 217 -15.86 1.17 9.99
C PRO A 217 -16.66 0.94 8.70
N THR A 218 -16.95 2.01 7.95
CA THR A 218 -17.71 1.98 6.69
C THR A 218 -16.85 1.66 5.46
N GLY A 219 -15.55 1.40 5.63
CA GLY A 219 -14.62 1.18 4.53
C GLY A 219 -14.31 2.47 3.78
N GLY A 220 -14.58 2.49 2.48
CA GLY A 220 -14.31 3.57 1.56
C GLY A 220 -12.84 3.66 1.13
N ILE A 221 -12.55 4.68 0.33
CA ILE A 221 -11.23 4.93 -0.24
C ILE A 221 -10.69 6.22 0.37
N ILE A 222 -9.56 6.11 1.07
CA ILE A 222 -8.72 7.24 1.44
C ILE A 222 -8.02 7.74 0.18
N TYR A 223 -8.44 8.90 -0.32
CA TYR A 223 -7.96 9.47 -1.56
C TYR A 223 -6.83 10.45 -1.29
N GLY A 224 -5.60 9.99 -1.49
CA GLY A 224 -4.39 10.73 -1.20
C GLY A 224 -3.83 10.52 0.20
N TYR A 225 -2.51 10.71 0.32
CA TYR A 225 -1.77 10.29 1.50
C TYR A 225 -1.11 11.42 2.30
N ASP A 226 -1.05 12.63 1.75
CA ASP A 226 -0.42 13.77 2.43
C ASP A 226 -1.19 14.16 3.71
N GLY A 227 -2.52 14.16 3.66
CA GLY A 227 -3.34 14.40 4.85
C GLY A 227 -3.15 13.36 5.96
N VAL A 228 -2.82 12.11 5.60
CA VAL A 228 -2.48 11.05 6.55
C VAL A 228 -1.12 11.31 7.19
N LYS A 229 -0.11 11.65 6.38
CA LYS A 229 1.23 12.02 6.85
C LYS A 229 1.18 13.19 7.82
N ASP A 230 0.45 14.25 7.48
CA ASP A 230 0.34 15.44 8.32
C ASP A 230 -0.32 15.09 9.65
N ALA A 231 -1.41 14.31 9.61
CA ALA A 231 -2.10 13.85 10.82
C ALA A 231 -1.19 13.05 11.74
N PHE A 232 -0.38 12.14 11.20
CA PHE A 232 0.55 11.34 11.99
C PHE A 232 1.72 12.12 12.55
N LYS A 233 2.24 13.10 11.80
CA LYS A 233 3.39 13.91 12.24
C LYS A 233 3.02 15.02 13.21
N THR A 234 1.87 15.64 13.03
CA THR A 234 1.50 16.88 13.73
C THR A 234 0.27 16.73 14.64
N GLY A 235 -0.47 15.63 14.51
CA GLY A 235 -1.78 15.48 15.14
C GLY A 235 -2.91 16.18 14.38
N ARG A 236 -2.63 16.86 13.27
CA ARG A 236 -3.62 17.52 12.40
C ARG A 236 -3.43 17.14 10.94
N GLY A 237 -4.52 16.84 10.25
CA GLY A 237 -4.45 16.54 8.83
C GLY A 237 -5.84 16.43 8.21
N ARG A 238 -5.94 16.71 6.91
CA ARG A 238 -7.21 16.63 6.19
C ARG A 238 -7.18 15.47 5.22
N ILE A 239 -7.98 14.45 5.51
CA ILE A 239 -8.09 13.24 4.69
C ILE A 239 -9.31 13.38 3.77
N ILE A 240 -9.16 13.04 2.49
CA ILE A 240 -10.30 12.93 1.58
C ILE A 240 -10.79 11.49 1.60
N LEU A 241 -12.09 11.30 1.84
CA LEU A 241 -12.75 10.00 1.87
C LEU A 241 -13.73 9.91 0.71
N ARG A 242 -13.66 8.82 -0.05
CA ARG A 242 -14.49 8.57 -1.21
C ARG A 242 -15.25 7.25 -1.02
N GLY A 243 -16.52 7.22 -1.41
CA GLY A 243 -17.30 5.99 -1.46
C GLY A 243 -16.77 5.05 -2.54
N LYS A 244 -16.87 3.75 -2.29
CA LYS A 244 -16.46 2.72 -3.27
C LYS A 244 -17.56 2.56 -4.30
N ALA A 245 -17.23 2.84 -5.56
CA ALA A 245 -18.19 2.84 -6.65
C ALA A 245 -17.62 2.14 -7.88
N ASN A 246 -18.43 1.29 -8.51
CA ASN A 246 -18.11 0.57 -9.74
C ASN A 246 -19.15 0.88 -10.83
N ILE A 247 -18.74 0.77 -12.10
CA ILE A 247 -19.65 0.92 -13.24
C ILE A 247 -20.06 -0.49 -13.69
N GLU A 248 -21.37 -0.75 -13.70
CA GLU A 248 -21.97 -2.02 -14.09
C GLU A 248 -22.96 -1.79 -15.24
N GLU A 249 -23.11 -2.75 -16.14
CA GLU A 249 -24.18 -2.73 -17.14
C GLU A 249 -25.38 -3.56 -16.64
N ILE A 250 -26.52 -2.91 -16.42
CA ILE A 250 -27.74 -3.55 -15.92
C ILE A 250 -28.84 -3.37 -16.96
N LYS A 251 -29.33 -4.49 -17.53
CA LYS A 251 -30.40 -4.50 -18.54
C LYS A 251 -30.11 -3.58 -19.75
N GLY A 252 -28.86 -3.56 -20.23
CA GLY A 252 -28.46 -2.75 -21.38
C GLY A 252 -28.28 -1.25 -21.10
N ARG A 253 -28.17 -0.85 -19.82
CA ARG A 253 -27.85 0.52 -19.41
C ARG A 253 -26.67 0.52 -18.46
N GLU A 254 -25.72 1.44 -18.66
CA GLU A 254 -24.66 1.70 -17.70
C GLU A 254 -25.26 2.27 -16.40
N CYS A 255 -24.79 1.76 -15.27
CA CYS A 255 -25.19 2.15 -13.93
C CYS A 255 -23.93 2.36 -13.09
N ILE A 256 -23.97 3.36 -12.20
CA ILE A 256 -22.95 3.52 -11.16
C ILE A 256 -23.50 2.86 -9.90
N VAL A 257 -22.76 1.89 -9.37
CA VAL A 257 -23.10 1.14 -8.17
C VAL A 257 -22.15 1.53 -7.07
N VAL A 258 -22.67 2.08 -5.99
CA VAL A 258 -21.94 2.40 -4.77
C VAL A 258 -22.14 1.28 -3.75
N SER A 259 -21.05 0.67 -3.31
CA SER A 259 -21.04 -0.42 -2.31
C SER A 259 -20.61 0.04 -0.92
N GLU A 260 -19.93 1.18 -0.81
CA GLU A 260 -19.46 1.75 0.46
C GLU A 260 -19.57 3.27 0.41
N ILE A 261 -19.91 3.91 1.53
CA ILE A 261 -20.00 5.38 1.64
C ILE A 261 -18.98 5.92 2.66
N PRO A 262 -18.56 7.20 2.53
CA PRO A 262 -17.62 7.79 3.49
C PRO A 262 -18.13 7.75 4.94
N TYR A 263 -17.19 7.73 5.89
CA TYR A 263 -17.50 7.68 7.32
C TYR A 263 -18.34 8.90 7.76
N GLN A 264 -19.30 8.66 8.67
CA GLN A 264 -20.27 9.64 9.19
C GLN A 264 -21.20 10.28 8.13
N VAL A 265 -21.30 9.70 6.93
CA VAL A 265 -22.29 10.12 5.94
C VAL A 265 -23.61 9.36 6.16
N ASN A 266 -24.70 10.11 6.26
CA ASN A 266 -26.05 9.55 6.25
C ASN A 266 -26.44 9.15 4.81
N LYS A 267 -26.81 7.89 4.60
CA LYS A 267 -27.11 7.33 3.26
C LYS A 267 -28.36 7.98 2.65
N ALA A 268 -29.49 7.98 3.36
CA ALA A 268 -30.75 8.56 2.89
C ALA A 268 -30.63 10.05 2.53
N GLU A 269 -29.95 10.84 3.36
CA GLU A 269 -29.74 12.28 3.14
C GLU A 269 -28.82 12.53 1.94
N MET A 270 -27.77 11.72 1.75
CA MET A 270 -26.92 11.78 0.56
C MET A 270 -27.72 11.49 -0.71
N ILE A 271 -28.56 10.46 -0.71
CA ILE A 271 -29.42 10.09 -1.84
C ILE A 271 -30.42 11.22 -2.14
N LYS A 272 -31.08 11.75 -1.12
CA LYS A 272 -32.03 12.87 -1.22
C LYS A 272 -31.38 14.10 -1.86
N LYS A 273 -30.22 14.54 -1.36
CA LYS A 273 -29.46 15.66 -1.94
C LYS A 273 -29.04 15.39 -3.38
N THR A 274 -28.68 14.14 -3.68
CA THR A 274 -28.34 13.77 -5.07
C THR A 274 -29.56 13.91 -5.99
N ALA A 275 -30.74 13.49 -5.55
CA ALA A 275 -31.98 13.65 -6.31
C ALA A 275 -32.36 15.12 -6.51
N GLU A 276 -32.19 15.97 -5.49
CA GLU A 276 -32.36 17.42 -5.59
C GLU A 276 -31.44 18.03 -6.66
N LEU A 277 -30.15 17.67 -6.67
CA LEU A 277 -29.19 18.14 -7.67
C LEU A 277 -29.50 17.68 -9.10
N VAL A 278 -30.09 16.48 -9.25
CA VAL A 278 -30.57 15.98 -10.54
C VAL A 278 -31.79 16.79 -11.01
N ASN A 279 -32.75 17.06 -10.12
CA ASN A 279 -33.94 17.86 -10.42
C ASN A 279 -33.60 19.33 -10.77
N GLU A 280 -32.63 19.91 -10.07
CA GLU A 280 -32.09 21.25 -10.34
C GLU A 280 -31.22 21.32 -11.61
N LYS A 281 -31.01 20.19 -12.31
CA LYS A 281 -30.12 20.06 -13.48
C LYS A 281 -28.65 20.43 -13.21
N LYS A 282 -28.23 20.46 -11.95
CA LYS A 282 -26.81 20.61 -11.56
C LYS A 282 -26.03 19.33 -11.79
N LEU A 283 -26.69 18.17 -11.66
CA LEU A 283 -26.11 16.85 -11.91
C LEU A 283 -26.88 16.15 -13.05
N ASP A 284 -26.41 16.36 -14.28
CA ASP A 284 -26.98 15.70 -15.47
C ASP A 284 -26.32 14.35 -15.77
N GLY A 285 -27.08 13.47 -16.43
CA GLY A 285 -26.66 12.12 -16.83
C GLY A 285 -27.25 10.98 -15.99
N ILE A 286 -27.96 11.28 -14.90
CA ILE A 286 -28.69 10.29 -14.08
C ILE A 286 -30.16 10.25 -14.51
N SER A 287 -30.67 9.05 -14.76
CA SER A 287 -32.06 8.78 -15.11
C SER A 287 -32.90 8.38 -13.89
N ASN A 288 -32.32 7.60 -12.97
CA ASN A 288 -33.02 7.14 -11.77
C ASN A 288 -32.00 6.80 -10.66
N ILE A 289 -32.42 6.84 -9.41
CA ILE A 289 -31.62 6.45 -8.24
C ILE A 289 -32.40 5.38 -7.49
N ARG A 290 -31.76 4.25 -7.18
CA ARG A 290 -32.37 3.15 -6.44
C ARG A 290 -31.48 2.76 -5.26
N ASP A 291 -32.08 2.55 -4.10
CA ASP A 291 -31.42 1.95 -2.96
C ASP A 291 -31.79 0.47 -2.94
N GLU A 292 -30.83 -0.38 -3.25
CA GLU A 292 -30.93 -1.84 -3.27
C GLU A 292 -30.17 -2.45 -2.07
N SER A 293 -29.91 -1.66 -1.02
CA SER A 293 -29.23 -2.13 0.19
C SER A 293 -30.08 -3.16 0.93
N ASP A 294 -29.45 -4.25 1.37
CA ASP A 294 -30.10 -5.35 2.08
C ASP A 294 -29.25 -5.80 3.29
N ARG A 295 -29.58 -6.97 3.87
CA ARG A 295 -28.80 -7.54 4.99
C ARG A 295 -27.39 -7.99 4.60
N ASN A 296 -27.10 -8.13 3.30
CA ASN A 296 -25.83 -8.59 2.77
C ASN A 296 -24.89 -7.42 2.45
N GLY A 297 -25.38 -6.19 2.39
CA GLY A 297 -24.54 -5.00 2.28
C GLY A 297 -25.24 -3.78 1.70
N LEU A 298 -24.49 -2.68 1.66
CA LEU A 298 -24.92 -1.42 1.06
C LEU A 298 -24.84 -1.51 -0.47
N ARG A 299 -25.91 -1.09 -1.16
CA ARG A 299 -25.95 -1.05 -2.62
C ARG A 299 -26.83 0.09 -3.12
N ILE A 300 -26.21 1.20 -3.54
CA ILE A 300 -26.91 2.35 -4.13
C ILE A 300 -26.64 2.35 -5.63
N VAL A 301 -27.70 2.35 -6.44
CA VAL A 301 -27.62 2.24 -7.89
C VAL A 301 -28.11 3.53 -8.56
N TYR A 302 -27.19 4.25 -9.19
CA TYR A 302 -27.49 5.38 -10.07
C TYR A 302 -27.59 4.88 -11.51
N VAL A 303 -28.81 4.83 -12.04
CA VAL A 303 -29.07 4.41 -13.42
C VAL A 303 -28.81 5.59 -14.35
N LEU A 304 -27.95 5.42 -15.35
CA LEU A 304 -27.56 6.51 -16.25
C LEU A 304 -28.52 6.68 -17.44
N LYS A 305 -28.52 7.87 -18.03
CA LYS A 305 -29.14 8.13 -19.34
C LYS A 305 -28.33 7.43 -20.44
N ARG A 306 -28.96 7.08 -21.56
CA ARG A 306 -28.35 6.27 -22.65
C ARG A 306 -27.11 6.91 -23.29
N ASP A 307 -27.01 8.23 -23.24
CA ASP A 307 -25.95 9.05 -23.83
C ASP A 307 -24.94 9.57 -22.78
N ALA A 308 -25.17 9.31 -21.50
CA ALA A 308 -24.31 9.78 -20.42
C ALA A 308 -23.03 8.93 -20.31
N ILE A 309 -21.90 9.60 -20.12
CA ILE A 309 -20.61 8.93 -19.91
C ILE A 309 -20.44 8.66 -18.42
N ALA A 310 -20.44 7.37 -18.02
CA ALA A 310 -20.44 6.95 -16.62
C ALA A 310 -19.35 7.59 -15.76
N ASN A 311 -18.10 7.62 -16.25
CA ASN A 311 -16.99 8.23 -15.51
C ASN A 311 -17.18 9.74 -15.25
N ILE A 312 -17.83 10.47 -16.17
CA ILE A 312 -18.08 11.91 -15.98
C ILE A 312 -19.15 12.11 -14.91
N VAL A 313 -20.21 11.31 -14.94
CA VAL A 313 -21.28 11.36 -13.93
C VAL A 313 -20.73 10.98 -12.55
N LEU A 314 -19.89 9.95 -12.47
CA LEU A 314 -19.23 9.52 -11.24
C LEU A 314 -18.35 10.64 -10.64
N ASN A 315 -17.55 11.31 -11.47
CA ASN A 315 -16.75 12.45 -11.01
C ASN A 315 -17.60 13.63 -10.54
N LYS A 316 -18.75 13.89 -11.19
CA LYS A 316 -19.72 14.88 -10.72
C LYS A 316 -20.35 14.48 -9.38
N LEU A 317 -20.68 13.20 -9.19
CA LEU A 317 -21.15 12.67 -7.92
C LEU A 317 -20.13 12.96 -6.81
N PHE A 318 -18.86 12.58 -6.99
CA PHE A 318 -17.81 12.89 -6.01
C PHE A 318 -17.63 14.39 -5.76
N LYS A 319 -17.79 15.24 -6.77
CA LYS A 319 -17.60 16.68 -6.62
C LYS A 319 -18.76 17.38 -5.89
N HIS A 320 -19.99 16.91 -6.09
CA HIS A 320 -21.19 17.64 -5.69
C HIS A 320 -22.00 16.96 -4.58
N THR A 321 -21.71 15.70 -4.26
CA THR A 321 -22.45 14.96 -3.23
C THR A 321 -21.51 14.48 -2.11
N ALA A 322 -22.09 14.02 -1.00
CA ALA A 322 -21.34 13.42 0.11
C ALA A 322 -20.75 12.04 -0.23
N LEU A 323 -20.81 11.59 -1.49
CA LEU A 323 -20.09 10.40 -1.95
C LEU A 323 -18.57 10.61 -1.91
N GLN A 324 -18.11 11.86 -1.86
CA GLN A 324 -16.76 12.20 -1.42
C GLN A 324 -16.83 13.33 -0.38
N THR A 325 -16.19 13.14 0.76
CA THR A 325 -16.11 14.12 1.84
C THR A 325 -14.67 14.28 2.31
N SER A 326 -14.43 15.20 3.25
CA SER A 326 -13.15 15.30 3.92
C SER A 326 -13.30 15.10 5.41
N PHE A 327 -12.46 14.24 6.00
CA PHE A 327 -12.32 14.05 7.42
C PHE A 327 -11.13 14.87 7.94
N SER A 328 -11.40 15.83 8.81
CA SER A 328 -10.36 16.71 9.37
C SER A 328 -9.91 16.17 10.73
N ILE A 329 -8.74 15.56 10.76
CA ILE A 329 -8.12 15.02 11.97
C ILE A 329 -7.62 16.18 12.84
N ASN A 330 -7.95 16.11 14.14
CA ASN A 330 -7.42 16.96 15.18
C ASN A 330 -7.30 16.14 16.48
N ASN A 331 -6.11 15.64 16.75
CA ASN A 331 -5.81 14.70 17.84
C ASN A 331 -5.60 15.41 19.17
N ILE A 332 -6.67 15.97 19.74
CA ILE A 332 -6.64 16.58 21.08
C ILE A 332 -7.17 15.59 22.11
N ALA A 333 -6.36 15.26 23.11
CA ALA A 333 -6.74 14.41 24.24
C ALA A 333 -6.23 14.98 25.57
N LEU A 334 -6.79 14.51 26.68
CA LEU A 334 -6.33 14.89 28.02
C LEU A 334 -5.09 14.07 28.38
N VAL A 335 -3.99 14.77 28.66
CA VAL A 335 -2.75 14.22 29.20
C VAL A 335 -2.56 14.78 30.60
N ARG A 336 -2.68 13.92 31.61
CA ARG A 336 -2.62 14.32 33.04
C ARG A 336 -3.56 15.50 33.35
N GLY A 337 -4.80 15.40 32.86
CA GLY A 337 -5.85 16.40 33.05
C GLY A 337 -5.77 17.65 32.17
N ARG A 338 -4.77 17.79 31.28
CA ARG A 338 -4.61 18.95 30.40
C ARG A 338 -4.81 18.60 28.93
N PRO A 339 -5.56 19.39 28.15
CA PRO A 339 -5.73 19.16 26.72
C PRO A 339 -4.40 19.37 25.98
N LYS A 340 -3.98 18.37 25.20
CA LYS A 340 -2.79 18.46 24.34
C LYS A 340 -3.10 17.94 22.94
N LEU A 341 -2.50 18.58 21.94
CA LEU A 341 -2.45 18.08 20.57
C LEU A 341 -1.33 17.04 20.47
N LEU A 342 -1.64 15.85 19.95
CA LEU A 342 -0.74 14.69 19.97
C LEU A 342 -0.50 14.13 18.57
N ASN A 343 0.76 13.84 18.25
CA ASN A 343 1.14 13.07 17.07
C ASN A 343 1.03 11.55 17.30
N LEU A 344 1.28 10.74 16.27
CA LEU A 344 1.14 9.28 16.35
C LEU A 344 2.08 8.64 17.39
N LYS A 345 3.34 9.07 17.45
CA LYS A 345 4.35 8.54 18.38
C LYS A 345 3.95 8.86 19.83
N GLU A 346 3.48 10.07 20.09
CA GLU A 346 3.02 10.49 21.43
C GLU A 346 1.80 9.69 21.88
N LEU A 347 0.82 9.45 20.99
CA LEU A 347 -0.36 8.64 21.31
C LEU A 347 0.03 7.21 21.74
N ILE A 348 0.94 6.57 21.00
CA ILE A 348 1.47 5.24 21.35
C ILE A 348 2.27 5.32 22.66
N GLY A 349 3.14 6.32 22.80
CA GLY A 349 3.99 6.51 23.97
C GLY A 349 3.20 6.61 25.27
N TYR A 350 2.16 7.45 25.30
CA TYR A 350 1.31 7.59 26.49
C TYR A 350 0.50 6.33 26.81
N PHE A 351 0.08 5.58 25.79
CA PHE A 351 -0.57 4.29 26.02
C PHE A 351 0.40 3.26 26.62
N VAL A 352 1.64 3.20 26.12
CA VAL A 352 2.68 2.32 26.66
C VAL A 352 3.08 2.73 28.09
N GLU A 353 3.19 4.02 28.39
CA GLU A 353 3.41 4.53 29.74
C GLU A 353 2.32 4.06 30.70
N HIS A 354 1.05 4.20 30.30
CA HIS A 354 -0.09 3.73 31.08
C HIS A 354 -0.08 2.21 31.28
N ARG A 355 0.20 1.43 30.23
CA ARG A 355 0.33 -0.03 30.36
C ARG A 355 1.46 -0.44 31.29
N HIS A 356 2.58 0.27 31.24
CA HIS A 356 3.68 0.04 32.16
C HIS A 356 3.29 0.31 33.60
N GLU A 357 2.61 1.42 33.90
CA GLU A 357 2.08 1.71 35.24
C GLU A 357 1.12 0.62 35.72
N VAL A 358 0.17 0.21 34.87
CA VAL A 358 -0.79 -0.85 35.20
C VAL A 358 -0.10 -2.18 35.51
N VAL A 359 0.90 -2.57 34.72
CA VAL A 359 1.66 -3.81 34.96
C VAL A 359 2.45 -3.72 36.27
N VAL A 360 3.11 -2.58 36.56
CA VAL A 360 3.81 -2.36 37.83
C VAL A 360 2.85 -2.51 39.00
N ARG A 361 1.74 -1.76 39.02
CA ARG A 361 0.75 -1.79 40.11
C ARG A 361 0.13 -3.17 40.31
N ARG A 362 -0.17 -3.88 39.21
CA ARG A 362 -0.67 -5.26 39.26
C ARG A 362 0.36 -6.18 39.91
N THR A 363 1.62 -6.08 39.50
CA THR A 363 2.71 -6.90 40.05
C THR A 363 2.97 -6.57 41.51
N GLU A 364 2.93 -5.31 41.93
CA GLU A 364 3.02 -4.89 43.34
C GLU A 364 1.85 -5.41 44.17
N PHE A 365 0.63 -5.36 43.65
CA PHE A 365 -0.55 -5.91 44.32
C PHE A 365 -0.43 -7.43 44.51
N GLU A 366 -0.05 -8.15 43.46
CA GLU A 366 0.18 -9.59 43.53
C GLU A 366 1.33 -9.94 44.48
N LEU A 367 2.39 -9.14 44.51
CA LEU A 367 3.54 -9.30 45.41
C LEU A 367 3.12 -9.12 46.86
N LYS A 368 2.45 -8.00 47.19
CA LYS A 368 1.94 -7.71 48.53
C LYS A 368 1.01 -8.82 49.03
N LYS A 369 0.15 -9.35 48.16
CA LYS A 369 -0.77 -10.46 48.50
C LYS A 369 -0.02 -11.77 48.71
N ALA A 370 0.97 -12.07 47.87
CA ALA A 370 1.79 -13.27 47.98
C ALA A 370 2.66 -13.24 49.24
N GLU A 371 3.32 -12.11 49.54
CA GLU A 371 4.12 -11.91 50.75
C GLU A 371 3.26 -12.01 52.02
N ALA A 372 2.09 -11.35 52.04
CA ALA A 372 1.16 -11.46 53.15
C ALA A 372 0.71 -12.92 53.37
N ARG A 373 0.47 -13.68 52.30
CA ARG A 373 0.08 -15.10 52.41
C ARG A 373 1.25 -15.97 52.86
N ALA A 374 2.45 -15.77 52.31
CA ALA A 374 3.66 -16.50 52.70
C ALA A 374 3.99 -16.27 54.18
N HIS A 375 3.87 -15.02 54.65
CA HIS A 375 4.06 -14.66 56.06
C HIS A 375 3.12 -15.44 56.99
N ILE A 376 1.84 -15.58 56.63
CA ILE A 376 0.89 -16.39 57.42
C ILE A 376 1.25 -17.88 57.37
N LEU A 377 1.63 -18.41 56.21
CA LEU A 377 2.02 -19.81 56.08
C LEU A 377 3.26 -20.14 56.88
N GLU A 378 4.25 -19.24 56.94
CA GLU A 378 5.45 -19.40 57.77
C GLU A 378 5.08 -19.58 59.25
N GLY A 379 4.19 -18.73 59.78
CA GLY A 379 3.69 -18.88 61.16
C GLY A 379 2.93 -20.19 61.39
N LEU A 380 2.09 -20.61 60.43
CA LEU A 380 1.38 -21.89 60.51
C LEU A 380 2.33 -23.10 60.44
N ILE A 381 3.42 -23.01 59.67
CA ILE A 381 4.44 -24.06 59.59
C ILE A 381 5.23 -24.14 60.90
N ILE A 382 5.65 -23.01 61.48
CA ILE A 382 6.31 -22.96 62.79
C ILE A 382 5.42 -23.59 63.86
N ALA A 383 4.14 -23.22 63.89
CA ALA A 383 3.19 -23.77 64.85
C ALA A 383 2.93 -25.26 64.64
N SER A 384 2.90 -25.70 63.39
CA SER A 384 2.74 -27.10 63.02
C SER A 384 3.94 -27.96 63.46
N ASP A 385 5.16 -27.42 63.39
CA ASP A 385 6.39 -28.13 63.77
C ASP A 385 6.54 -28.26 65.30
N HIS A 386 5.87 -27.39 66.06
CA HIS A 386 5.91 -27.34 67.52
C HIS A 386 4.51 -27.53 68.14
N ILE A 387 3.66 -28.36 67.52
CA ILE A 387 2.23 -28.38 67.79
C ILE A 387 1.86 -28.71 69.25
N ASP A 388 2.60 -29.59 69.91
CA ASP A 388 2.34 -29.96 71.30
C ASP A 388 2.59 -28.78 72.26
N GLU A 389 3.65 -28.01 72.01
CA GLU A 389 4.00 -26.80 72.78
C GLU A 389 2.97 -25.70 72.54
N VAL A 390 2.57 -25.49 71.27
CA VAL A 390 1.53 -24.53 70.90
C VAL A 390 0.19 -24.87 71.56
N ILE A 391 -0.24 -26.12 71.52
CA ILE A 391 -1.49 -26.57 72.18
C ILE A 391 -1.41 -26.36 73.69
N GLN A 392 -0.28 -26.70 74.31
CA GLN A 392 -0.12 -26.55 75.76
C GLN A 392 -0.15 -25.08 76.19
N LEU A 393 0.51 -24.21 75.43
CA LEU A 393 0.52 -22.76 75.66
C LEU A 393 -0.90 -22.17 75.50
N ILE A 394 -1.63 -22.58 74.47
CA ILE A 394 -3.02 -22.17 74.27
C ILE A 394 -3.92 -22.66 75.42
N LYS A 395 -3.78 -23.94 75.85
CA LYS A 395 -4.59 -24.52 76.94
C LYS A 395 -4.33 -23.90 78.32
N THR A 396 -3.13 -23.36 78.54
CA THR A 396 -2.74 -22.73 79.82
C THR A 396 -2.98 -21.22 79.85
N SER A 397 -3.49 -20.64 78.76
CA SER A 397 -3.86 -19.22 78.68
C SER A 397 -5.35 -19.04 79.01
N ASN A 398 -5.70 -17.97 79.71
CA ASN A 398 -7.08 -17.76 80.19
C ASN A 398 -8.03 -17.26 79.09
N ASN A 399 -7.49 -16.63 78.05
CA ASN A 399 -8.26 -16.09 76.93
C ASN A 399 -7.43 -16.03 75.62
N PRO A 400 -8.08 -15.81 74.45
CA PRO A 400 -7.39 -15.78 73.16
C PRO A 400 -6.35 -14.67 73.00
N GLU A 401 -6.51 -13.53 73.69
CA GLU A 401 -5.54 -12.43 73.63
C GLU A 401 -4.24 -12.81 74.35
N GLU A 402 -4.35 -13.36 75.56
CA GLU A 402 -3.21 -13.89 76.34
C GLU A 402 -2.48 -15.01 75.58
N ALA A 403 -3.23 -15.89 74.89
CA ALA A 403 -2.63 -16.93 74.06
C ALA A 403 -1.83 -16.35 72.89
N LYS A 404 -2.34 -15.31 72.21
CA LYS A 404 -1.60 -14.64 71.13
C LYS A 404 -0.33 -13.98 71.64
N GLU A 405 -0.39 -13.23 72.74
CA GLU A 405 0.80 -12.56 73.33
C GLU A 405 1.91 -13.56 73.65
N LYS A 406 1.57 -14.68 74.30
CA LYS A 406 2.52 -15.75 74.60
C LYS A 406 3.08 -16.43 73.35
N LEU A 407 2.27 -16.64 72.31
CA LEU A 407 2.73 -17.21 71.03
C LEU A 407 3.70 -16.25 70.30
N ILE A 408 3.42 -14.95 70.32
CA ILE A 408 4.27 -13.89 69.76
C ILE A 408 5.63 -13.91 70.46
N GLU A 409 5.66 -13.87 71.79
CA GLU A 409 6.89 -13.84 72.56
C GLU A 409 7.70 -15.13 72.42
N ARG A 410 7.04 -16.29 72.47
CA ARG A 410 7.71 -17.59 72.48
C ARG A 410 8.31 -18.01 71.14
N PHE A 411 7.60 -17.74 70.04
CA PHE A 411 7.96 -18.21 68.69
C PHE A 411 8.37 -17.06 67.76
N GLU A 412 8.57 -15.86 68.29
CA GLU A 412 8.94 -14.65 67.54
C GLU A 412 7.96 -14.34 66.39
N LEU A 413 6.68 -14.59 66.62
CA LEU A 413 5.63 -14.43 65.62
C LEU A 413 5.05 -13.01 65.62
N THR A 414 4.53 -12.59 64.48
CA THR A 414 3.73 -11.37 64.40
C THR A 414 2.30 -11.59 64.90
N GLU A 415 1.61 -10.49 65.24
CA GLU A 415 0.22 -10.54 65.69
C GLU A 415 -0.72 -11.25 64.70
N ILE A 416 -0.54 -11.03 63.39
CA ILE A 416 -1.39 -11.64 62.36
C ILE A 416 -1.11 -13.15 62.22
N GLN A 417 0.15 -13.59 62.40
CA GLN A 417 0.51 -15.01 62.43
C GLN A 417 -0.06 -15.69 63.68
N ALA A 418 0.12 -15.10 64.86
CA ALA A 418 -0.41 -15.63 66.12
C ALA A 418 -1.94 -15.75 66.07
N LYS A 419 -2.63 -14.75 65.53
CA LYS A 419 -4.08 -14.82 65.27
C LYS A 419 -4.45 -15.98 64.35
N ALA A 420 -3.73 -16.16 63.24
CA ALA A 420 -4.00 -17.26 62.31
C ALA A 420 -3.78 -18.65 62.95
N ILE A 421 -2.83 -18.78 63.88
CA ILE A 421 -2.57 -20.02 64.63
C ILE A 421 -3.71 -20.30 65.62
N VAL A 422 -4.18 -19.29 66.35
CA VAL A 422 -5.31 -19.44 67.28
C VAL A 422 -6.61 -19.79 66.53
N GLU A 423 -6.79 -19.28 65.32
CA GLU A 423 -7.94 -19.59 64.44
C GLU A 423 -7.81 -20.93 63.68
N MET A 424 -6.69 -21.63 63.84
CA MET A 424 -6.41 -22.88 63.14
C MET A 424 -7.36 -23.99 63.59
N ARG A 425 -7.89 -24.76 62.63
CA ARG A 425 -8.81 -25.88 62.88
C ARG A 425 -8.04 -27.18 63.03
N LEU A 426 -8.47 -28.05 63.95
CA LEU A 426 -7.83 -29.36 64.21
C LEU A 426 -7.58 -30.21 62.95
N ARG A 427 -8.46 -30.15 61.94
CA ARG A 427 -8.27 -30.86 60.65
C ARG A 427 -6.99 -30.48 59.91
N GLN A 428 -6.48 -29.26 60.12
CA GLN A 428 -5.28 -28.73 59.47
C GLN A 428 -3.99 -29.33 60.05
N LEU A 429 -4.07 -30.09 61.15
CA LEU A 429 -2.94 -30.77 61.78
C LEU A 429 -2.65 -32.15 61.18
N THR A 430 -3.45 -32.61 60.22
CA THR A 430 -3.16 -33.88 59.54
C THR A 430 -1.91 -33.73 58.66
N GLY A 431 -1.09 -34.78 58.57
CA GLY A 431 0.18 -34.71 57.80
C GLY A 431 0.00 -34.28 56.34
N LEU A 432 -1.11 -34.67 55.70
CA LEU A 432 -1.46 -34.23 54.34
C LEU A 432 -1.70 -32.72 54.24
N GLU A 433 -2.31 -32.09 55.25
CA GLU A 433 -2.54 -30.64 55.26
C GLU A 433 -1.24 -29.88 55.54
N GLN A 434 -0.36 -30.41 56.40
CA GLN A 434 0.98 -29.85 56.63
C GLN A 434 1.83 -29.87 55.35
N GLU A 435 1.84 -30.99 54.62
CA GLU A 435 2.51 -31.08 53.31
C GLU A 435 1.95 -30.07 52.31
N LYS A 436 0.62 -29.84 52.29
CA LYS A 436 -0.01 -28.84 51.42
C LYS A 436 0.42 -27.42 51.78
N LEU A 437 0.50 -27.08 53.07
CA LEU A 437 0.95 -25.76 53.52
C LEU A 437 2.39 -25.47 53.09
N ARG A 438 3.30 -26.45 53.27
CA ARG A 438 4.69 -26.33 52.82
C ARG A 438 4.80 -26.20 51.30
N ALA A 439 4.06 -27.01 50.55
CA ALA A 439 4.02 -26.92 49.09
C ALA A 439 3.46 -25.57 48.60
N GLU A 440 2.40 -25.05 49.25
CA GLU A 440 1.86 -23.71 48.96
C GLU A 440 2.91 -22.63 49.24
N TYR A 441 3.63 -22.73 50.37
CA TYR A 441 4.69 -21.79 50.74
C TYR A 441 5.84 -21.79 49.73
N GLU A 442 6.36 -22.96 49.33
CA GLU A 442 7.44 -23.08 48.33
C GLU A 442 7.05 -22.45 46.99
N VAL A 443 5.82 -22.71 46.52
CA VAL A 443 5.29 -22.10 45.29
C VAL A 443 5.17 -20.58 45.42
N LEU A 444 4.73 -20.08 46.58
CA LEU A 444 4.62 -18.64 46.83
C LEU A 444 5.99 -17.96 46.90
N ILE A 445 7.01 -18.58 47.47
CA ILE A 445 8.36 -18.03 47.51
C ILE A 445 8.94 -17.88 46.10
N GLU A 446 8.80 -18.90 45.24
CA GLU A 446 9.21 -18.79 43.84
C GLU A 446 8.39 -17.72 43.09
N ARG A 447 7.10 -17.59 43.38
CA ARG A 447 6.26 -16.53 42.80
C ARG A 447 6.68 -15.14 43.27
N ILE A 448 6.99 -14.95 44.56
CA ILE A 448 7.48 -13.69 45.12
C ILE A 448 8.79 -13.29 44.45
N LYS A 449 9.70 -14.26 44.27
CA LYS A 449 10.97 -14.05 43.57
C LYS A 449 10.75 -13.61 42.11
N ASP A 450 9.86 -14.28 41.38
CA ASP A 450 9.50 -13.89 40.01
C ASP A 450 8.88 -12.49 39.95
N LEU A 451 7.95 -12.17 40.87
CA LEU A 451 7.30 -10.86 40.94
C LEU A 451 8.31 -9.73 41.25
N LYS A 452 9.24 -9.95 42.18
CA LYS A 452 10.34 -9.00 42.46
C LYS A 452 11.23 -8.79 41.23
N ASP A 453 11.61 -9.86 40.54
CA ASP A 453 12.41 -9.75 39.31
C ASP A 453 11.67 -9.01 38.18
N ILE A 454 10.33 -9.13 38.09
CA ILE A 454 9.51 -8.31 37.18
C ILE A 454 9.57 -6.82 37.56
N LEU A 455 9.51 -6.48 38.85
CA LEU A 455 9.59 -5.09 39.32
C LEU A 455 11.01 -4.49 39.17
N ASP A 456 12.04 -5.32 39.23
CA ASP A 456 13.43 -4.86 39.06
C ASP A 456 13.81 -4.69 37.57
N SER A 457 13.17 -5.43 36.65
CA SER A 457 13.51 -5.43 35.23
C SER A 457 12.47 -4.76 34.33
N GLU A 458 12.76 -3.53 33.86
CA GLU A 458 11.90 -2.84 32.88
C GLU A 458 11.74 -3.65 31.59
N SER A 459 12.79 -4.33 31.14
CA SER A 459 12.74 -5.19 29.96
C SER A 459 11.73 -6.33 30.13
N ARG A 460 11.62 -6.92 31.32
CA ARG A 460 10.60 -7.95 31.60
C ARG A 460 9.20 -7.37 31.55
N ARG A 461 8.99 -6.19 32.14
CA ARG A 461 7.68 -5.50 32.09
C ARG A 461 7.27 -5.17 30.67
N MET A 462 8.18 -4.63 29.85
CA MET A 462 7.94 -4.39 28.43
C MET A 462 7.66 -5.69 27.66
N GLY A 463 8.34 -6.79 28.00
CA GLY A 463 8.06 -8.13 27.47
C GLY A 463 6.65 -8.65 27.80
N ILE A 464 6.18 -8.41 29.03
CA ILE A 464 4.80 -8.73 29.45
C ILE A 464 3.80 -7.90 28.64
N ILE A 465 3.99 -6.58 28.56
CA ILE A 465 3.11 -5.69 27.78
C ILE A 465 3.03 -6.15 26.31
N LYS A 466 4.18 -6.47 25.69
CA LYS A 466 4.24 -6.97 24.31
C LYS A 466 3.49 -8.29 24.15
N THR A 467 3.70 -9.25 25.06
CA THR A 467 2.98 -10.53 25.07
C THR A 467 1.47 -10.31 25.16
N GLU A 468 1.05 -9.47 26.10
CA GLU A 468 -0.36 -9.16 26.32
C GLU A 468 -1.01 -8.47 25.12
N LEU A 469 -0.30 -7.57 24.43
CA LEU A 469 -0.78 -6.93 23.20
C LEU A 469 -0.90 -7.93 22.06
N LEU A 470 0.05 -8.86 21.92
CA LEU A 470 0.00 -9.90 20.89
C LEU A 470 -1.15 -10.90 21.14
N GLU A 471 -1.50 -11.18 22.40
CA GLU A 471 -2.70 -11.93 22.74
C GLU A 471 -3.98 -11.21 22.31
N VAL A 472 -4.08 -9.90 22.57
CA VAL A 472 -5.22 -9.07 22.13
C VAL A 472 -5.31 -9.10 20.60
N LYS A 473 -4.20 -8.96 19.89
CA LYS A 473 -4.14 -9.10 18.43
C LYS A 473 -4.64 -10.48 17.99
N ALA A 474 -4.17 -11.56 18.61
CA ALA A 474 -4.60 -12.92 18.25
C ALA A 474 -6.11 -13.14 18.44
N LYS A 475 -6.73 -12.50 19.44
CA LYS A 475 -8.17 -12.63 19.72
C LYS A 475 -9.05 -11.77 18.82
N PHE A 476 -8.60 -10.58 18.42
CA PHE A 476 -9.45 -9.54 17.83
C PHE A 476 -8.94 -8.94 16.51
N ALA A 477 -7.86 -9.48 15.94
CA ALA A 477 -7.35 -9.04 14.64
C ALA A 477 -8.41 -9.18 13.54
N ASP A 478 -8.45 -8.19 12.67
CA ASP A 478 -9.25 -8.21 11.46
C ASP A 478 -8.51 -7.52 10.30
N GLU A 479 -9.03 -7.72 9.11
CA GLU A 479 -8.49 -7.09 7.90
C GLU A 479 -8.83 -5.59 7.85
N ARG A 480 -7.99 -4.84 7.15
CA ARG A 480 -8.25 -3.44 6.82
C ARG A 480 -9.53 -3.33 5.99
N ARG A 481 -10.41 -2.39 6.34
CA ARG A 481 -11.63 -2.10 5.57
C ARG A 481 -11.40 -0.98 4.55
N SER A 482 -10.78 0.13 4.97
CA SER A 482 -10.55 1.28 4.10
C SER A 482 -9.37 1.06 3.15
N GLU A 483 -9.59 1.25 1.86
CA GLU A 483 -8.53 1.21 0.84
C GLU A 483 -7.77 2.53 0.81
N ILE A 484 -6.47 2.48 0.49
CA ILE A 484 -5.62 3.67 0.40
C ILE A 484 -5.20 3.86 -1.06
N ASP A 485 -5.70 4.93 -1.66
CA ASP A 485 -5.21 5.42 -2.94
C ASP A 485 -4.08 6.43 -2.68
N TYR A 486 -2.84 5.94 -2.68
CA TYR A 486 -1.65 6.78 -2.48
C TYR A 486 -1.46 7.83 -3.58
N ALA A 487 -2.01 7.58 -4.76
CA ALA A 487 -1.94 8.45 -5.92
C ALA A 487 -2.93 9.63 -5.81
N GLY A 488 -4.03 9.48 -5.06
CA GLY A 488 -5.11 10.47 -4.97
C GLY A 488 -4.76 11.83 -4.34
N GLY A 489 -3.55 11.99 -3.80
CA GLY A 489 -3.07 13.21 -3.16
C GLY A 489 -2.20 13.95 -4.15
N ASN A 490 -2.78 14.93 -4.86
CA ASN A 490 -2.15 15.70 -5.92
C ASN A 490 -1.91 14.99 -7.26
N MET A 491 -2.64 13.91 -7.61
CA MET A 491 -2.68 13.48 -9.01
C MET A 491 -3.78 14.20 -9.78
N SER A 492 -3.37 14.94 -10.80
CA SER A 492 -4.26 15.35 -11.86
C SER A 492 -4.59 14.13 -12.73
N ILE A 493 -5.69 14.17 -13.49
CA ILE A 493 -6.02 13.12 -14.46
C ILE A 493 -4.83 12.84 -15.41
N GLU A 494 -3.95 13.83 -15.62
CA GLU A 494 -2.72 13.73 -16.41
C GLU A 494 -1.80 12.62 -15.87
N ASP A 495 -1.63 12.50 -14.55
CA ASP A 495 -0.67 11.58 -13.95
C ASP A 495 -1.10 10.09 -14.02
N MET A 496 -2.40 9.82 -14.23
CA MET A 496 -2.95 8.47 -14.44
C MET A 496 -2.88 8.00 -15.89
N ILE A 497 -2.75 8.94 -16.83
CA ILE A 497 -2.74 8.65 -18.26
C ILE A 497 -1.28 8.66 -18.71
N PRO A 498 -0.72 7.53 -19.19
CA PRO A 498 0.65 7.51 -19.67
C PRO A 498 0.86 8.61 -20.70
N ASN A 499 1.92 9.41 -20.55
CA ASN A 499 2.28 10.46 -21.50
C ASN A 499 2.88 9.85 -22.78
N SER A 500 2.10 9.03 -23.48
CA SER A 500 2.48 8.32 -24.69
C SER A 500 2.23 9.19 -25.93
N LYS A 501 2.97 8.90 -27.00
CA LYS A 501 2.79 9.60 -28.28
C LYS A 501 1.54 9.11 -28.99
N VAL A 502 0.71 10.07 -29.40
CA VAL A 502 -0.53 9.83 -30.11
C VAL A 502 -0.60 10.68 -31.37
N VAL A 503 -1.40 10.22 -32.32
CA VAL A 503 -1.77 10.97 -33.53
C VAL A 503 -3.20 11.44 -33.34
N VAL A 504 -3.40 12.76 -33.39
CA VAL A 504 -4.72 13.38 -33.42
C VAL A 504 -5.08 13.68 -34.86
N THR A 505 -6.24 13.22 -35.31
CA THR A 505 -6.72 13.46 -36.68
C THR A 505 -8.05 14.18 -36.65
N ILE A 506 -8.21 15.19 -37.50
CA ILE A 506 -9.45 15.95 -37.69
C ILE A 506 -9.89 15.80 -39.14
N SER A 507 -11.14 15.40 -39.37
CA SER A 507 -11.74 15.32 -40.70
C SER A 507 -12.37 16.64 -41.14
N HIS A 508 -12.64 16.78 -42.43
CA HIS A 508 -13.26 17.95 -43.02
C HIS A 508 -14.67 18.21 -42.45
N ALA A 509 -15.43 17.15 -42.15
CA ALA A 509 -16.71 17.24 -41.46
C ALA A 509 -16.59 17.56 -39.95
N GLY A 510 -15.38 17.84 -39.45
CA GLY A 510 -15.14 18.25 -38.07
C GLY A 510 -15.12 17.11 -37.05
N TYR A 511 -14.87 15.86 -37.49
CA TYR A 511 -14.69 14.74 -36.55
C TYR A 511 -13.24 14.67 -36.07
N ILE A 512 -13.05 14.60 -34.75
CA ILE A 512 -11.73 14.49 -34.11
C ILE A 512 -11.61 13.15 -33.37
N LYS A 513 -10.40 12.58 -33.41
CA LYS A 513 -10.01 11.41 -32.64
C LYS A 513 -8.52 11.41 -32.32
N ARG A 514 -8.14 10.66 -31.29
CA ARG A 514 -6.74 10.29 -31.02
C ARG A 514 -6.52 8.80 -31.24
N THR A 515 -5.38 8.45 -31.80
CA THR A 515 -4.96 7.07 -32.05
C THR A 515 -3.52 6.90 -31.59
N SER A 516 -3.18 5.75 -31.00
CA SER A 516 -1.79 5.47 -30.61
C SER A 516 -0.85 5.55 -31.82
N LEU A 517 0.31 6.20 -31.65
CA LEU A 517 1.31 6.29 -32.71
C LEU A 517 1.81 4.90 -33.15
N SER A 518 1.78 3.90 -32.26
CA SER A 518 2.18 2.52 -32.57
C SER A 518 1.30 1.86 -33.64
N GLU A 519 0.07 2.32 -33.83
CA GLU A 519 -0.78 1.83 -34.91
C GLU A 519 -0.26 2.30 -36.27
N TYR A 520 0.34 3.50 -36.37
CA TYR A 520 0.87 4.09 -37.61
C TYR A 520 2.27 3.55 -37.96
N LYS A 521 2.31 2.36 -38.60
CA LYS A 521 3.57 1.79 -39.15
C LYS A 521 4.00 2.50 -40.45
N THR A 522 5.29 2.82 -40.55
CA THR A 522 5.93 3.29 -41.81
C THR A 522 6.00 2.17 -42.85
N GLN A 523 5.44 2.40 -44.05
CA GLN A 523 5.60 1.53 -45.21
C GLN A 523 6.85 1.92 -46.04
N ASN A 524 7.57 0.92 -46.56
CA ASN A 524 8.67 1.14 -47.51
C ASN A 524 8.12 1.48 -48.92
N ARG A 525 8.90 2.26 -49.69
CA ARG A 525 8.57 2.67 -51.07
C ARG A 525 8.19 1.47 -51.94
N GLY A 526 7.01 1.53 -52.57
CA GLY A 526 6.55 0.57 -53.59
C GLY A 526 5.32 -0.28 -53.18
N GLY A 527 4.84 -0.22 -51.95
CA GLY A 527 3.60 -0.90 -51.54
C GLY A 527 2.35 -0.15 -52.00
N ARG A 528 1.36 -0.85 -52.59
CA ARG A 528 -0.01 -0.33 -52.76
C ARG A 528 -0.52 0.13 -51.38
N GLY A 529 -0.92 1.40 -51.27
CA GLY A 529 -1.39 1.98 -50.02
C GLY A 529 -2.57 1.18 -49.44
N GLN A 530 -2.50 0.83 -48.16
CA GLN A 530 -3.64 0.21 -47.47
C GLN A 530 -4.76 1.25 -47.40
N LYS A 531 -5.95 0.90 -47.92
CA LYS A 531 -7.12 1.79 -47.92
C LYS A 531 -7.39 2.33 -46.51
N GLY A 532 -7.40 3.65 -46.37
CA GLY A 532 -7.97 4.32 -45.20
C GLY A 532 -9.49 4.15 -45.14
N VAL A 533 -10.11 4.76 -44.13
CA VAL A 533 -11.57 4.78 -43.89
C VAL A 533 -12.35 4.83 -45.21
N SER A 534 -13.31 3.92 -45.40
CA SER A 534 -14.20 3.93 -46.57
C SER A 534 -15.08 5.18 -46.55
N THR A 535 -14.71 6.17 -47.35
CA THR A 535 -15.53 7.37 -47.61
C THR A 535 -16.65 6.98 -48.57
N ARG A 536 -17.79 6.55 -48.01
CA ARG A 536 -19.03 6.47 -48.78
C ARG A 536 -19.71 7.84 -48.95
N ASN A 537 -19.22 8.87 -48.25
CA ASN A 537 -19.55 10.29 -48.40
C ASN A 537 -18.22 11.08 -48.33
N GLU A 538 -18.16 12.27 -48.92
CA GLU A 538 -17.02 13.15 -49.22
C GLU A 538 -16.14 13.64 -48.03
N ASP A 539 -16.08 12.93 -46.89
CA ASP A 539 -15.32 13.34 -45.71
C ASP A 539 -13.87 12.84 -45.74
N PHE A 540 -12.90 13.75 -45.86
CA PHE A 540 -11.46 13.44 -45.89
C PHE A 540 -10.74 13.98 -44.65
N LEU A 541 -9.51 13.52 -44.43
CA LEU A 541 -8.68 13.99 -43.31
C LEU A 541 -8.12 15.38 -43.63
N GLU A 542 -8.50 16.38 -42.85
CA GLU A 542 -8.09 17.79 -43.04
C GLU A 542 -6.83 18.13 -42.27
N SER A 543 -6.70 17.67 -41.02
CA SER A 543 -5.56 17.97 -40.16
C SER A 543 -5.04 16.75 -39.41
N LEU A 544 -3.71 16.70 -39.23
CA LEU A 544 -3.02 15.64 -38.49
C LEU A 544 -1.97 16.27 -37.56
N PHE A 545 -2.05 15.94 -36.28
CA PHE A 545 -1.09 16.38 -35.27
C PHE A 545 -0.46 15.19 -34.58
N VAL A 546 0.84 15.25 -34.35
CA VAL A 546 1.54 14.28 -33.51
C VAL A 546 1.89 14.98 -32.21
N GLY A 547 1.40 14.44 -31.10
CA GLY A 547 1.62 15.00 -29.78
C GLY A 547 1.70 13.92 -28.72
N THR A 548 1.68 14.35 -27.47
CA THR A 548 1.57 13.44 -26.32
C THR A 548 0.24 13.64 -25.61
N ASN A 549 -0.21 12.63 -24.86
CA ASN A 549 -1.48 12.70 -24.13
C ASN A 549 -1.60 13.94 -23.22
N HIS A 550 -0.48 14.42 -22.67
CA HIS A 550 -0.48 15.55 -21.75
C HIS A 550 -0.42 16.92 -22.42
N GLN A 551 -0.17 17.03 -23.72
CA GLN A 551 -0.17 18.33 -24.39
C GLN A 551 -1.57 18.94 -24.44
N TYR A 552 -1.65 20.26 -24.64
CA TYR A 552 -2.92 20.95 -24.86
C TYR A 552 -3.19 21.11 -26.35
N MET A 553 -4.44 20.93 -26.74
CA MET A 553 -4.94 21.27 -28.07
C MET A 553 -5.87 22.47 -27.95
N MET A 554 -5.53 23.56 -28.64
CA MET A 554 -6.31 24.79 -28.73
C MET A 554 -7.05 24.88 -30.07
N PHE A 555 -8.27 25.39 -30.03
CA PHE A 555 -9.21 25.54 -31.13
C PHE A 555 -9.61 27.01 -31.22
N PHE A 556 -9.43 27.64 -32.37
CA PHE A 556 -9.81 29.03 -32.59
C PHE A 556 -10.95 29.11 -33.61
N THR A 557 -12.01 29.85 -33.28
CA THR A 557 -13.23 29.92 -34.07
C THR A 557 -13.27 31.11 -35.01
N GLN A 558 -14.17 31.07 -36.01
CA GLN A 558 -14.37 32.15 -36.98
C GLN A 558 -14.77 33.48 -36.32
N LYS A 559 -15.53 33.42 -35.22
CA LYS A 559 -15.88 34.59 -34.39
C LYS A 559 -14.75 35.06 -33.47
N GLY A 560 -13.59 34.40 -33.49
CA GLY A 560 -12.40 34.81 -32.73
C GLY A 560 -12.37 34.31 -31.29
N LYS A 561 -13.12 33.26 -30.93
CA LYS A 561 -13.02 32.59 -29.61
C LYS A 561 -11.94 31.52 -29.63
N ALA A 562 -11.30 31.29 -28.49
CA ALA A 562 -10.37 30.19 -28.24
C ALA A 562 -10.95 29.21 -27.22
N TYR A 563 -10.87 27.93 -27.54
CA TYR A 563 -11.20 26.78 -26.69
C TYR A 563 -9.97 25.90 -26.60
N TRP A 564 -9.83 25.13 -25.54
CA TRP A 564 -8.71 24.19 -25.43
C TRP A 564 -9.03 23.05 -24.49
N MET A 565 -8.41 21.91 -24.76
CA MET A 565 -8.57 20.68 -24.01
C MET A 565 -7.27 19.90 -24.01
N ARG A 566 -7.06 19.00 -23.05
CA ARG A 566 -5.90 18.10 -23.06
C ARG A 566 -6.06 17.08 -24.18
N VAL A 567 -4.95 16.69 -24.80
CA VAL A 567 -4.97 15.72 -25.90
C VAL A 567 -5.60 14.39 -25.48
N TYR A 568 -5.44 13.94 -24.23
CA TYR A 568 -6.09 12.71 -23.75
C TYR A 568 -7.63 12.79 -23.67
N GLU A 569 -8.20 14.00 -23.57
CA GLU A 569 -9.65 14.23 -23.54
C GLU A 569 -10.28 14.03 -24.91
N VAL A 570 -9.47 14.04 -25.98
CA VAL A 570 -9.91 13.65 -27.31
C VAL A 570 -10.25 12.15 -27.29
N PRO A 571 -11.42 11.74 -27.82
CA PRO A 571 -11.83 10.34 -27.80
C PRO A 571 -10.84 9.44 -28.53
N GLU A 572 -10.49 8.34 -27.87
CA GLU A 572 -9.63 7.32 -28.44
C GLU A 572 -10.38 6.49 -29.47
N GLY A 573 -9.74 6.23 -30.60
CA GLY A 573 -10.29 5.40 -31.65
C GLY A 573 -9.19 4.76 -32.49
N ASN A 574 -9.48 3.57 -32.99
CA ASN A 574 -8.61 2.90 -33.96
C ASN A 574 -8.55 3.69 -35.28
N LYS A 575 -7.63 3.31 -36.17
CA LYS A 575 -7.48 3.97 -37.48
C LYS A 575 -8.75 4.04 -38.32
N THR A 576 -9.66 3.08 -38.21
CA THR A 576 -10.89 2.99 -39.02
C THR A 576 -12.09 3.72 -38.42
N ALA A 577 -12.06 4.09 -37.13
CA ALA A 577 -13.12 4.84 -36.47
C ALA A 577 -13.22 6.28 -37.00
N LYS A 578 -14.44 6.82 -37.07
CA LYS A 578 -14.68 8.21 -37.52
C LYS A 578 -14.30 9.27 -36.47
N GLY A 579 -14.29 8.92 -35.19
CA GLY A 579 -14.10 9.89 -34.09
C GLY A 579 -15.42 10.52 -33.64
N ARG A 580 -15.35 11.66 -32.92
CA ARG A 580 -16.54 12.43 -32.51
C ARG A 580 -16.52 13.84 -33.12
N ALA A 581 -17.69 14.38 -33.40
CA ALA A 581 -17.83 15.76 -33.87
C ALA A 581 -17.28 16.73 -32.83
N LEU A 582 -16.45 17.68 -33.28
CA LEU A 582 -15.79 18.67 -32.42
C LEU A 582 -16.80 19.54 -31.65
N GLN A 583 -17.96 19.83 -32.26
CA GLN A 583 -19.07 20.55 -31.64
C GLN A 583 -19.62 19.89 -30.36
N ASN A 584 -19.45 18.57 -30.22
CA ASN A 584 -19.88 17.83 -29.03
C ASN A 584 -18.82 17.81 -27.92
N LEU A 585 -17.59 18.25 -28.21
CA LEU A 585 -16.45 18.22 -27.29
C LEU A 585 -16.13 19.61 -26.74
N ILE A 586 -16.42 20.66 -27.50
CA ILE A 586 -16.24 22.06 -27.11
C ILE A 586 -17.55 22.83 -27.30
N ASN A 587 -17.88 23.68 -26.33
CA ASN A 587 -19.15 24.42 -26.31
C ASN A 587 -19.11 25.65 -27.23
N ILE A 588 -19.17 25.42 -28.55
CA ILE A 588 -19.22 26.47 -29.58
C ILE A 588 -20.66 26.83 -29.93
N GLU A 589 -20.88 28.09 -30.35
CA GLU A 589 -22.20 28.52 -30.84
C GLU A 589 -22.58 27.79 -32.14
N PRO A 590 -23.86 27.50 -32.41
CA PRO A 590 -24.28 26.71 -33.57
C PRO A 590 -23.87 27.30 -34.93
N ASP A 591 -23.74 28.62 -35.02
CA ASP A 591 -23.32 29.37 -36.20
C ASP A 591 -21.83 29.73 -36.17
N ASP A 592 -21.04 29.21 -35.22
CA ASP A 592 -19.59 29.37 -35.11
C ASP A 592 -18.86 28.10 -35.61
N LYS A 593 -17.65 28.26 -36.14
CA LYS A 593 -16.86 27.18 -36.74
C LYS A 593 -15.40 27.32 -36.36
N VAL A 594 -14.74 26.20 -36.07
CA VAL A 594 -13.29 26.20 -35.81
C VAL A 594 -12.53 26.41 -37.11
N LYS A 595 -11.58 27.36 -37.11
CA LYS A 595 -10.75 27.76 -38.26
C LYS A 595 -9.28 27.41 -38.09
N ALA A 596 -8.80 27.36 -36.84
CA ALA A 596 -7.40 27.03 -36.58
C ALA A 596 -7.23 26.13 -35.35
N PHE A 597 -6.19 25.32 -35.41
CA PHE A 597 -5.82 24.35 -34.38
C PHE A 597 -4.36 24.57 -33.99
N LEU A 598 -4.07 24.61 -32.70
CA LEU A 598 -2.71 24.65 -32.17
C LEU A 598 -2.52 23.51 -31.17
N VAL A 599 -1.39 22.82 -31.25
CA VAL A 599 -0.94 21.96 -30.17
C VAL A 599 0.15 22.71 -29.44
N THR A 600 0.01 22.83 -28.12
CA THR A 600 0.99 23.49 -27.26
C THR A 600 1.56 22.49 -26.27
N GLU A 601 2.74 22.80 -25.75
CA GLU A 601 3.25 22.16 -24.55
C GLU A 601 2.35 22.48 -23.34
N ASP A 602 2.78 22.06 -22.15
CA ASP A 602 2.01 22.28 -20.93
C ASP A 602 1.83 23.78 -20.64
N LEU A 603 0.58 24.24 -20.63
CA LEU A 603 0.24 25.64 -20.35
C LEU A 603 0.45 26.02 -18.88
N LYS A 604 0.83 25.06 -18.03
CA LYS A 604 1.30 25.28 -16.65
C LYS A 604 2.79 25.64 -16.58
N ASP A 605 3.57 25.41 -17.63
CA ASP A 605 4.99 25.77 -17.66
C ASP A 605 5.13 27.29 -17.82
N GLU A 606 5.49 27.96 -16.73
CA GLU A 606 5.68 29.42 -16.69
C GLU A 606 6.75 29.90 -17.67
N SER A 607 7.80 29.11 -17.91
CA SER A 607 8.84 29.50 -18.86
C SER A 607 8.34 29.45 -20.30
N TYR A 608 7.51 28.46 -20.62
CA TYR A 608 6.92 28.27 -21.94
C TYR A 608 5.86 29.34 -22.25
N ILE A 609 4.90 29.57 -21.35
CA ILE A 609 3.82 30.54 -21.60
C ILE A 609 4.31 31.99 -21.66
N ASN A 610 5.42 32.31 -20.98
CA ASN A 610 6.00 33.65 -21.00
C ASN A 610 6.96 33.89 -22.18
N SER A 611 7.39 32.83 -22.87
CA SER A 611 8.27 32.92 -24.06
C SER A 611 7.55 32.78 -25.39
N HIS A 612 6.25 32.43 -25.38
CA HIS A 612 5.48 32.17 -26.59
C HIS A 612 4.27 33.10 -26.75
N TYR A 613 3.91 33.35 -28.00
CA TYR A 613 2.78 34.19 -28.39
C TYR A 613 1.88 33.46 -29.39
N VAL A 614 0.59 33.76 -29.32
CA VAL A 614 -0.38 33.37 -30.35
C VAL A 614 -0.56 34.55 -31.29
N ILE A 615 -0.17 34.39 -32.56
CA ILE A 615 -0.47 35.35 -33.62
C ILE A 615 -1.66 34.86 -34.44
N MET A 616 -2.60 35.76 -34.67
CA MET A 616 -3.84 35.52 -35.41
C MET A 616 -3.92 36.44 -36.61
N ALA A 617 -4.50 35.97 -37.71
CA ALA A 617 -4.81 36.76 -38.89
C ALA A 617 -6.29 36.60 -39.30
N THR A 618 -6.88 37.69 -39.79
CA THR A 618 -8.23 37.72 -40.34
C THR A 618 -8.22 37.82 -41.86
N LYS A 619 -9.35 37.51 -42.52
CA LYS A 619 -9.49 37.62 -43.97
C LYS A 619 -9.30 39.04 -44.50
N LYS A 620 -9.73 40.07 -43.75
CA LYS A 620 -9.51 41.49 -44.11
C LYS A 620 -8.09 41.99 -43.83
N GLY A 621 -7.15 41.10 -43.52
CA GLY A 621 -5.73 41.45 -43.35
C GLY A 621 -5.40 42.11 -42.02
N ILE A 622 -6.18 41.88 -40.97
CA ILE A 622 -5.84 42.27 -39.61
C ILE A 622 -5.02 41.17 -38.96
N VAL A 623 -3.96 41.55 -38.25
CA VAL A 623 -3.14 40.64 -37.42
C VAL A 623 -3.16 41.06 -35.97
N LYS A 624 -3.11 40.08 -35.08
CA LYS A 624 -3.05 40.31 -33.64
C LYS A 624 -2.12 39.33 -32.98
N LYS A 625 -1.25 39.86 -32.10
CA LYS A 625 -0.38 39.06 -31.24
C LYS A 625 -0.89 39.13 -29.80
N THR A 626 -1.02 37.98 -29.14
CA THR A 626 -1.40 37.85 -27.72
C THR A 626 -0.40 36.94 -27.03
N SER A 627 0.02 37.26 -25.80
CA SER A 627 0.85 36.36 -24.99
C SER A 627 0.14 35.02 -24.74
N LEU A 628 0.88 33.90 -24.79
CA LEU A 628 0.31 32.59 -24.51
C LEU A 628 -0.18 32.47 -23.05
N GLU A 629 0.43 33.22 -22.12
CA GLU A 629 0.00 33.33 -20.72
C GLU A 629 -1.49 33.70 -20.57
N GLN A 630 -2.05 34.50 -21.48
CA GLN A 630 -3.47 34.87 -21.45
C GLN A 630 -4.43 33.69 -21.75
N TYR A 631 -3.88 32.55 -22.18
CA TYR A 631 -4.59 31.30 -22.46
C TYR A 631 -4.23 30.19 -21.44
N SER A 632 -3.44 30.48 -20.41
CA SER A 632 -2.96 29.50 -19.41
C SER A 632 -4.06 28.87 -18.54
N ARG A 633 -5.26 29.48 -18.46
CA ARG A 633 -6.34 29.08 -17.54
C ARG A 633 -7.60 28.57 -18.28
N PRO A 634 -7.71 27.25 -18.58
CA PRO A 634 -8.84 26.64 -19.27
C PRO A 634 -10.21 27.03 -18.74
N ARG A 635 -11.14 27.35 -19.66
CA ARG A 635 -12.56 27.59 -19.36
C ARG A 635 -13.44 26.82 -20.33
N ALA A 636 -14.46 26.14 -19.81
CA ALA A 636 -15.36 25.30 -20.61
C ALA A 636 -16.13 26.07 -21.71
N ASN A 637 -16.46 27.33 -21.46
CA ASN A 637 -17.17 28.19 -22.43
C ASN A 637 -16.24 28.90 -23.42
N GLY A 638 -14.94 28.57 -23.42
CA GLY A 638 -13.93 29.28 -24.19
C GLY A 638 -13.70 30.71 -23.70
N ILE A 639 -12.78 31.41 -24.37
CA ILE A 639 -12.46 32.81 -24.10
C ILE A 639 -12.35 33.58 -25.42
N ASN A 640 -12.57 34.89 -25.38
CA ASN A 640 -12.27 35.73 -26.54
C ASN A 640 -10.76 35.71 -26.82
N ALA A 641 -10.36 35.57 -28.08
CA ALA A 641 -8.96 35.61 -28.52
C ALA A 641 -8.69 36.83 -29.39
N ILE A 642 -9.62 37.19 -30.27
CA ILE A 642 -9.60 38.39 -31.11
C ILE A 642 -11.02 38.88 -31.35
N THR A 643 -11.23 40.19 -31.24
CA THR A 643 -12.52 40.79 -31.58
C THR A 643 -12.62 40.97 -33.09
N ILE A 644 -13.44 40.14 -33.73
CA ILE A 644 -13.70 40.16 -35.17
C ILE A 644 -14.64 41.32 -35.52
N LYS A 645 -14.30 42.08 -36.56
CA LYS A 645 -15.12 43.19 -37.07
C LYS A 645 -16.20 42.66 -38.01
N GLU A 646 -17.25 43.44 -38.22
CA GLU A 646 -18.35 43.07 -39.10
C GLU A 646 -17.89 42.74 -40.53
N GLY A 647 -18.37 41.61 -41.05
CA GLY A 647 -17.99 41.05 -42.35
C GLY A 647 -16.54 40.56 -42.45
N ASP A 648 -15.83 40.40 -41.33
CA ASP A 648 -14.51 39.76 -41.25
C ASP A 648 -14.64 38.41 -40.54
N GLU A 649 -13.63 37.55 -40.65
CA GLU A 649 -13.55 36.31 -39.87
C GLU A 649 -12.09 35.97 -39.56
N LEU A 650 -11.87 35.23 -38.46
CA LEU A 650 -10.57 34.63 -38.21
C LEU A 650 -10.23 33.65 -39.33
N LEU A 651 -9.06 33.83 -39.92
CA LEU A 651 -8.53 32.92 -40.93
C LEU A 651 -7.64 31.86 -40.28
N GLU A 652 -6.64 32.29 -39.51
CA GLU A 652 -5.60 31.38 -39.02
C GLU A 652 -4.99 31.87 -37.71
N ALA A 653 -4.51 30.93 -36.88
CA ALA A 653 -3.73 31.19 -35.67
C ALA A 653 -2.44 30.35 -35.72
N LYS A 654 -1.32 30.93 -35.29
CA LYS A 654 0.00 30.27 -35.21
C LYS A 654 0.69 30.60 -33.89
N LEU A 655 1.50 29.65 -33.42
CA LEU A 655 2.38 29.84 -32.28
C LEU A 655 3.71 30.45 -32.72
N THR A 656 4.23 31.38 -31.94
CA THR A 656 5.42 32.19 -32.24
C THR A 656 6.25 32.45 -30.98
N THR A 657 7.52 32.82 -31.15
CA THR A 657 8.54 32.88 -30.07
C THR A 657 9.04 34.29 -29.73
N GLY A 658 8.48 35.34 -30.33
CA GLY A 658 8.99 36.71 -30.13
C GLY A 658 9.82 37.23 -31.31
N ASP A 659 10.61 36.35 -31.91
CA ASP A 659 11.57 36.62 -33.01
C ASP A 659 11.10 36.04 -34.37
N SER A 660 9.88 35.50 -34.41
CA SER A 660 9.26 34.92 -35.59
C SER A 660 9.03 35.96 -36.71
N GLN A 661 8.99 35.49 -37.95
CA GLN A 661 8.55 36.29 -39.09
C GLN A 661 7.20 35.85 -39.60
N ILE A 662 6.36 36.83 -39.94
CA ILE A 662 4.98 36.61 -40.35
C ILE A 662 4.86 36.87 -41.83
N MET A 663 4.29 35.91 -42.55
CA MET A 663 3.98 36.01 -43.96
C MET A 663 2.47 35.88 -44.16
N LEU A 664 1.85 36.85 -44.83
CA LEU A 664 0.44 36.78 -45.23
C LEU A 664 0.36 36.78 -46.75
N GLY A 665 -0.28 35.75 -47.30
CA GLY A 665 -0.60 35.67 -48.72
C GLY A 665 -2.01 36.18 -48.98
N VAL A 666 -2.18 36.94 -50.06
CA VAL A 666 -3.49 37.43 -50.52
C VAL A 666 -3.85 36.85 -51.88
N LYS A 667 -5.16 36.79 -52.14
CA LYS A 667 -5.75 36.20 -53.34
C LYS A 667 -5.20 36.80 -54.64
N SER A 668 -4.83 38.08 -54.63
CA SER A 668 -4.16 38.78 -55.74
C SER A 668 -2.73 38.30 -56.06
N GLY A 669 -2.21 37.28 -55.36
CA GLY A 669 -0.90 36.66 -55.63
C GLY A 669 0.27 37.45 -55.04
N LYS A 670 0.01 38.29 -54.05
CA LYS A 670 1.03 39.03 -53.29
C LYS A 670 1.21 38.43 -51.90
N VAL A 671 2.40 38.63 -51.35
CA VAL A 671 2.76 38.23 -49.98
C VAL A 671 3.44 39.40 -49.28
N VAL A 672 3.01 39.70 -48.06
CA VAL A 672 3.78 40.57 -47.14
C VAL A 672 4.59 39.69 -46.20
N ARG A 673 5.84 40.07 -45.93
CA ARG A 673 6.71 39.44 -44.92
C ARG A 673 7.19 40.53 -43.96
N PHE A 674 7.02 40.33 -42.65
CA PHE A 674 7.48 41.26 -41.61
C PHE A 674 7.85 40.53 -40.32
N GLU A 675 8.70 41.14 -39.49
CA GLU A 675 9.05 40.63 -38.16
C GLU A 675 7.88 40.80 -37.19
N GLU A 676 7.61 39.79 -36.36
CA GLU A 676 6.49 39.85 -35.44
C GLU A 676 6.63 40.94 -34.36
N GLU A 677 7.84 41.40 -34.06
CA GLU A 677 8.12 42.50 -33.12
C GLU A 677 7.42 43.80 -33.54
N LYS A 678 7.19 43.98 -34.84
CA LYS A 678 6.41 45.11 -35.41
C LYS A 678 4.91 45.02 -35.09
N THR A 679 4.48 43.96 -34.39
CA THR A 679 3.14 43.77 -33.84
C THR A 679 3.27 43.64 -32.33
N ARG A 680 2.96 44.71 -31.58
CA ARG A 680 2.96 44.65 -30.12
C ARG A 680 1.97 43.59 -29.60
N PRO A 681 2.29 42.87 -28.51
CA PRO A 681 1.31 42.07 -27.79
C PRO A 681 0.12 42.93 -27.33
N MET A 682 -1.09 42.43 -27.51
CA MET A 682 -2.33 43.07 -27.09
C MET A 682 -3.18 42.12 -26.26
N GLY A 683 -4.07 42.66 -25.42
CA GLY A 683 -5.02 41.84 -24.66
C GLY A 683 -6.06 41.14 -25.55
N ARG A 684 -6.65 40.06 -25.03
CA ARG A 684 -7.68 39.23 -25.70
C ARG A 684 -8.86 39.96 -26.35
N ASN A 685 -9.28 41.11 -25.82
CA ASN A 685 -10.43 41.86 -26.37
C ASN A 685 -10.08 42.87 -27.48
N ALA A 686 -8.81 43.02 -27.85
CA ALA A 686 -8.41 43.89 -28.96
C ALA A 686 -8.74 43.27 -30.33
N SER A 687 -9.01 44.11 -31.34
CA SER A 687 -9.21 43.69 -32.73
C SER A 687 -7.91 43.47 -33.52
N GLY A 688 -6.77 43.95 -33.03
CA GLY A 688 -5.48 43.84 -33.73
C GLY A 688 -5.14 45.05 -34.61
N VAL A 689 -4.12 44.90 -35.45
CA VAL A 689 -3.55 45.94 -36.32
C VAL A 689 -3.43 45.45 -37.76
N LYS A 690 -3.39 46.34 -38.74
CA LYS A 690 -3.35 45.96 -40.17
C LYS A 690 -2.07 45.21 -40.56
N GLY A 691 -2.15 43.93 -40.90
CA GLY A 691 -1.03 43.08 -41.31
C GLY A 691 -0.60 43.26 -42.77
N ILE A 692 -1.57 43.41 -43.68
CA ILE A 692 -1.38 43.63 -45.11
C ILE A 692 -2.42 44.62 -45.65
N THR A 693 -2.07 45.40 -46.67
CA THR A 693 -3.03 46.20 -47.43
C THR A 693 -3.55 45.40 -48.62
N LEU A 694 -4.85 45.15 -48.63
CA LEU A 694 -5.57 44.47 -49.72
C LEU A 694 -5.68 45.38 -50.95
N ALA A 695 -5.72 44.78 -52.15
CA ALA A 695 -5.75 45.55 -53.40
C ALA A 695 -7.10 46.25 -53.64
N ASP A 696 -8.21 45.55 -53.34
CA ASP A 696 -9.58 46.02 -53.49
C ASP A 696 -10.50 45.25 -52.51
N ALA A 697 -11.81 45.46 -52.57
CA ALA A 697 -12.79 44.82 -51.68
C ALA A 697 -13.01 43.31 -51.92
N LYS A 698 -12.53 42.77 -53.06
CA LYS A 698 -12.61 41.34 -53.40
C LYS A 698 -11.33 40.57 -53.08
N ASP A 699 -10.22 41.28 -52.82
CA ASP A 699 -8.98 40.71 -52.35
C ASP A 699 -9.08 40.36 -50.86
N GLU A 700 -8.52 39.22 -50.47
CA GLU A 700 -8.58 38.72 -49.09
C GLU A 700 -7.31 37.94 -48.74
N VAL A 701 -7.01 37.84 -47.45
CA VAL A 701 -5.94 36.96 -46.97
C VAL A 701 -6.41 35.51 -47.09
N ILE A 702 -5.57 34.70 -47.71
CA ILE A 702 -5.84 33.28 -48.02
C ILE A 702 -4.94 32.32 -47.23
N GLY A 703 -3.90 32.83 -46.56
CA GLY A 703 -3.11 32.02 -45.63
C GLY A 703 -2.07 32.82 -44.86
N MET A 704 -1.68 32.30 -43.70
CA MET A 704 -0.65 32.85 -42.83
C MET A 704 0.43 31.81 -42.52
N VAL A 705 1.69 32.21 -42.68
CA VAL A 705 2.84 31.42 -42.22
C VAL A 705 3.58 32.19 -41.15
N ALA A 706 3.76 31.55 -40.00
CA ALA A 706 4.71 31.97 -38.99
C ALA A 706 6.02 31.19 -39.22
N VAL A 707 7.11 31.92 -39.43
CA VAL A 707 8.43 31.38 -39.73
C VAL A 707 9.33 31.61 -38.53
N ASN A 708 9.62 30.52 -37.81
CA ASN A 708 10.51 30.54 -36.64
C ASN A 708 11.97 30.21 -37.01
N GLU A 709 12.22 29.69 -38.22
CA GLU A 709 13.55 29.30 -38.68
C GLU A 709 13.81 29.89 -40.07
N MET A 710 14.88 30.67 -40.21
CA MET A 710 15.12 31.50 -41.40
C MET A 710 15.52 30.72 -42.66
N ASP A 711 15.96 29.46 -42.55
CA ASP A 711 16.28 28.60 -43.71
C ASP A 711 15.04 27.84 -44.25
N SER A 712 13.85 28.43 -44.10
CA SER A 712 12.57 27.84 -44.52
C SER A 712 12.39 27.88 -46.03
N ASN A 713 11.67 26.92 -46.60
CA ASN A 713 11.16 27.01 -47.97
C ASN A 713 9.66 27.29 -47.93
N ILE A 714 9.22 28.24 -48.75
CA ILE A 714 7.81 28.57 -48.89
C ILE A 714 7.25 27.89 -50.12
N LEU A 715 6.29 27.00 -49.93
CA LEU A 715 5.52 26.38 -51.02
C LEU A 715 4.20 27.13 -51.17
N VAL A 716 4.00 27.75 -52.32
CA VAL A 716 2.74 28.37 -52.73
C VAL A 716 2.05 27.48 -53.75
N VAL A 717 0.78 27.14 -53.55
CA VAL A 717 0.00 26.30 -54.47
C VAL A 717 -1.21 27.05 -54.99
N SER A 718 -1.59 26.81 -56.24
CA SER A 718 -2.78 27.37 -56.87
C SER A 718 -4.01 26.45 -56.86
N GLU A 719 -5.22 26.98 -57.06
CA GLU A 719 -6.50 26.28 -57.13
C GLU A 719 -6.51 25.18 -58.20
N ASN A 720 -5.76 25.40 -59.29
CA ASN A 720 -5.60 24.41 -60.37
C ASN A 720 -4.38 23.50 -60.17
N GLY A 721 -3.79 23.46 -58.97
CA GLY A 721 -2.70 22.54 -58.62
C GLY A 721 -1.31 22.96 -59.08
N TYR A 722 -1.11 24.19 -59.57
CA TYR A 722 0.22 24.70 -59.90
C TYR A 722 0.93 25.19 -58.64
N GLY A 723 2.06 24.59 -58.29
CA GLY A 723 2.85 24.96 -57.11
C GLY A 723 4.19 25.59 -57.46
N LYS A 724 4.60 26.61 -56.69
CA LYS A 724 5.96 27.17 -56.71
C LYS A 724 6.57 27.03 -55.32
N ARG A 725 7.79 26.49 -55.25
CA ARG A 725 8.61 26.49 -54.04
C ARG A 725 9.74 27.51 -54.19
N SER A 726 9.84 28.46 -53.27
CA SER A 726 10.92 29.45 -53.23
C SER A 726 11.60 29.44 -51.86
N GLU A 727 12.84 29.89 -51.79
CA GLU A 727 13.54 30.02 -50.50
C GLU A 727 12.95 31.22 -49.74
N LEU A 728 12.98 31.21 -48.41
CA LEU A 728 12.45 32.31 -47.62
C LEU A 728 13.14 33.63 -47.98
N GLU A 729 14.46 33.61 -48.24
CA GLU A 729 15.28 34.77 -48.63
C GLU A 729 14.79 35.46 -49.92
N ASP A 730 14.15 34.72 -50.83
CA ASP A 730 13.56 35.28 -52.06
C ASP A 730 12.40 36.24 -51.77
N TYR A 731 11.81 36.16 -50.57
CA TYR A 731 10.74 37.06 -50.12
C TYR A 731 11.34 38.25 -49.37
N ARG A 732 11.39 39.41 -50.00
CA ARG A 732 11.86 40.65 -49.35
C ARG A 732 11.04 40.97 -48.09
N ILE A 733 11.74 41.28 -46.99
CA ILE A 733 11.11 41.82 -45.77
C ILE A 733 10.59 43.23 -46.05
N THR A 734 9.34 43.46 -45.67
CA THR A 734 8.61 44.72 -45.84
C THR A 734 8.07 45.18 -44.48
N ASN A 735 7.49 46.39 -44.42
CA ASN A 735 6.77 46.80 -43.22
C ASN A 735 5.37 46.17 -43.16
N ARG A 736 4.92 45.87 -41.93
CA ARG A 736 3.56 45.44 -41.64
C ARG A 736 2.56 46.46 -42.21
N GLY A 737 1.53 45.98 -42.90
CA GLY A 737 0.53 46.81 -43.58
C GLY A 737 0.93 47.24 -45.00
N GLY A 738 2.06 46.80 -45.53
CA GLY A 738 2.43 47.01 -46.94
C GLY A 738 1.49 46.29 -47.91
N LYS A 739 1.58 46.61 -49.21
CA LYS A 739 0.81 45.96 -50.29
C LYS A 739 1.33 44.55 -50.66
N GLY A 740 2.43 44.10 -50.04
CA GLY A 740 3.11 42.85 -50.37
C GLY A 740 3.88 42.88 -51.69
N VAL A 741 4.76 41.90 -51.87
CA VAL A 741 5.52 41.63 -53.10
C VAL A 741 4.86 40.50 -53.88
N LYS A 742 5.01 40.49 -55.20
CA LYS A 742 4.42 39.48 -56.08
C LYS A 742 5.08 38.11 -55.82
N THR A 743 4.28 37.11 -55.44
CA THR A 743 4.75 35.72 -55.22
C THR A 743 4.39 34.79 -56.38
N LEU A 744 3.20 34.98 -56.95
CA LEU A 744 2.64 34.17 -58.03
C LEU A 744 1.93 35.11 -59.00
N ASN A 745 2.03 34.86 -60.30
CA ASN A 745 1.24 35.59 -61.27
C ASN A 745 -0.14 34.94 -61.36
N ILE A 746 -1.19 35.67 -60.95
CA ILE A 746 -2.56 35.15 -60.97
C ILE A 746 -3.14 35.35 -62.37
N SER A 747 -3.63 34.26 -62.96
CA SER A 747 -4.43 34.21 -64.20
C SER A 747 -5.61 33.26 -63.99
N ASP A 748 -6.55 33.16 -64.93
CA ASP A 748 -7.67 32.20 -64.88
C ASP A 748 -7.20 30.73 -64.67
N LYS A 749 -5.92 30.45 -64.95
CA LYS A 749 -5.30 29.13 -64.73
C LYS A 749 -4.56 28.99 -63.38
N THR A 750 -4.44 30.03 -62.54
CA THR A 750 -3.54 30.05 -61.36
C THR A 750 -4.04 30.96 -60.22
N ALA A 751 -5.07 30.59 -59.44
CA ALA A 751 -5.48 31.30 -58.22
C ALA A 751 -4.77 30.74 -56.97
N MET A 752 -4.32 31.51 -55.97
CA MET A 752 -3.46 31.01 -54.85
C MET A 752 -4.28 30.39 -53.69
N ILE A 753 -3.91 29.20 -53.17
CA ILE A 753 -4.61 28.47 -52.07
C ILE A 753 -3.85 28.50 -50.73
N GLY A 754 -2.54 28.70 -50.70
CA GLY A 754 -1.82 28.77 -49.42
C GLY A 754 -0.31 28.69 -49.55
N ALA A 755 0.37 29.18 -48.49
CA ALA A 755 1.80 29.06 -48.29
C ALA A 755 2.05 28.06 -47.15
N THR A 756 2.87 27.03 -47.36
CA THR A 756 3.30 26.11 -46.28
C THR A 756 4.81 26.12 -46.15
N ASN A 757 5.29 26.05 -44.90
CA ASN A 757 6.71 25.92 -44.61
C ASN A 757 7.14 24.44 -44.80
N LEU A 758 8.15 24.20 -45.63
CA LEU A 758 8.83 22.91 -45.75
C LEU A 758 10.18 22.97 -45.03
N GLN A 759 10.27 22.37 -43.85
CA GLN A 759 11.51 22.13 -43.10
C GLN A 759 11.48 20.71 -42.49
N ALA A 760 12.58 20.03 -42.13
CA ALA A 760 13.83 20.54 -41.59
C ALA A 760 15.01 19.57 -41.78
N GLN A 761 15.16 18.95 -42.95
CA GLN A 761 16.17 17.89 -43.10
C GLN A 761 17.59 18.42 -43.44
N LYS A 762 17.73 19.70 -43.84
CA LYS A 762 18.99 20.27 -44.36
C LYS A 762 19.79 21.05 -43.29
N LEU A 763 19.10 21.81 -42.43
CA LEU A 763 19.65 22.59 -41.31
C LEU A 763 20.30 21.70 -40.25
N GLU A 764 19.56 20.73 -39.73
CA GLU A 764 20.05 19.80 -38.70
C GLU A 764 21.29 19.02 -39.15
N LYS A 765 21.34 18.74 -40.46
CA LYS A 765 22.48 18.07 -41.08
C LYS A 765 23.72 18.98 -41.18
N LYS A 766 23.54 20.30 -41.29
CA LYS A 766 24.63 21.30 -41.32
C LYS A 766 25.23 21.46 -39.92
N ALA A 767 24.39 21.61 -38.89
CA ALA A 767 24.80 21.62 -37.49
C ALA A 767 25.57 20.35 -37.11
N LEU A 768 25.04 19.18 -37.49
CA LEU A 768 25.71 17.89 -37.25
C LEU A 768 27.08 17.77 -37.95
N LYS A 769 27.24 18.30 -39.17
CA LYS A 769 28.55 18.34 -39.85
C LYS A 769 29.52 19.28 -39.14
N ALA A 770 29.05 20.41 -38.63
CA ALA A 770 29.86 21.37 -37.91
C ALA A 770 30.33 20.82 -36.55
N ALA A 771 29.46 20.11 -35.83
CA ALA A 771 29.79 19.41 -34.60
C ALA A 771 30.88 18.34 -34.84
N GLU A 772 30.74 17.51 -35.88
CA GLU A 772 31.75 16.51 -36.24
C GLU A 772 33.11 17.15 -36.59
N LYS A 773 33.12 18.26 -37.35
CA LYS A 773 34.36 18.97 -37.72
C LYS A 773 35.07 19.54 -36.49
N SER A 774 34.31 20.08 -35.55
CA SER A 774 34.84 20.66 -34.30
C SER A 774 35.41 19.56 -33.39
N LEU A 775 34.71 18.41 -33.30
CA LEU A 775 35.18 17.22 -32.59
C LEU A 775 36.52 16.70 -33.16
N LYS A 776 36.66 16.64 -34.50
CA LYS A 776 37.92 16.21 -35.15
C LYS A 776 39.10 17.15 -34.89
N LYS A 777 38.83 18.43 -34.61
CA LYS A 777 39.84 19.44 -34.26
C LYS A 777 40.15 19.50 -32.76
N GLY A 778 39.58 18.60 -31.95
CA GLY A 778 39.78 18.59 -30.50
C GLY A 778 39.05 19.70 -29.74
N LYS A 779 38.17 20.46 -30.39
CA LYS A 779 37.39 21.55 -29.76
C LYS A 779 36.08 21.01 -29.21
N TYR A 780 36.13 20.44 -28.01
CA TYR A 780 35.02 19.69 -27.43
C TYR A 780 33.82 20.56 -27.01
N ASP A 781 34.05 21.76 -26.48
CA ASP A 781 32.97 22.68 -26.10
C ASP A 781 32.24 23.20 -27.33
N GLU A 782 32.98 23.70 -28.32
CA GLU A 782 32.42 24.13 -29.62
C GLU A 782 31.64 23.00 -30.33
N ALA A 783 32.11 21.76 -30.22
CA ALA A 783 31.39 20.59 -30.74
C ALA A 783 30.13 20.25 -29.93
N THR A 784 30.12 20.51 -28.62
CA THR A 784 28.96 20.32 -27.74
C THR A 784 27.88 21.33 -28.07
N ASP A 785 28.23 22.61 -28.20
CA ASP A 785 27.29 23.69 -28.50
C ASP A 785 26.61 23.49 -29.85
N LYS A 786 27.40 23.10 -30.87
CA LYS A 786 26.90 22.79 -32.22
C LYS A 786 26.05 21.51 -32.29
N LEU A 787 26.22 20.61 -31.33
CA LEU A 787 25.39 19.41 -31.22
C LEU A 787 24.09 19.71 -30.44
N ALA A 788 24.15 20.63 -29.47
CA ALA A 788 23.01 21.11 -28.70
C ALA A 788 22.08 22.02 -29.52
N SER A 789 22.61 22.69 -30.55
CA SER A 789 21.81 23.49 -31.49
C SER A 789 20.91 22.67 -32.42
N ILE A 790 20.95 21.33 -32.33
CA ILE A 790 20.07 20.42 -33.10
C ILE A 790 18.75 20.27 -32.34
N LYS A 791 17.68 20.89 -32.83
CA LYS A 791 16.40 21.02 -32.12
C LYS A 791 15.56 19.74 -32.22
N ASP A 792 15.55 19.09 -33.39
CA ASP A 792 14.85 17.81 -33.56
C ASP A 792 15.65 16.77 -34.37
N VAL A 793 16.25 15.82 -33.64
CA VAL A 793 16.99 14.68 -34.18
C VAL A 793 16.11 13.78 -35.05
N SER A 794 14.78 13.78 -34.86
CA SER A 794 13.84 13.00 -35.67
C SER A 794 13.78 13.47 -37.13
N LEU A 795 14.11 14.73 -37.41
CA LEU A 795 14.07 15.29 -38.77
C LEU A 795 15.28 14.85 -39.62
N LEU A 796 16.37 14.41 -38.97
CA LEU A 796 17.54 13.83 -39.64
C LEU A 796 17.21 12.48 -40.30
N LYS A 797 17.82 12.20 -41.45
CA LYS A 797 17.76 10.85 -42.05
C LYS A 797 18.42 9.85 -41.09
N ILE A 798 18.00 8.59 -41.11
CA ILE A 798 18.56 7.51 -40.28
C ILE A 798 20.11 7.49 -40.26
N LYS A 799 20.76 7.70 -41.42
CA LYS A 799 22.23 7.75 -41.53
C LYS A 799 22.87 8.93 -40.77
N ASP A 800 22.16 10.04 -40.67
CA ASP A 800 22.59 11.28 -40.02
C ASP A 800 22.21 11.24 -38.53
N ARG A 801 21.09 10.59 -38.13
CA ARG A 801 20.81 10.25 -36.73
C ARG A 801 21.87 9.34 -36.11
N ALA A 802 22.26 8.28 -36.82
CA ALA A 802 23.37 7.42 -36.38
C ALA A 802 24.65 8.25 -36.19
N LYS A 803 24.93 9.18 -37.10
CA LYS A 803 26.09 10.08 -36.97
C LYS A 803 25.97 11.05 -35.79
N TYR A 804 24.78 11.57 -35.49
CA TYR A 804 24.52 12.41 -34.31
C TYR A 804 24.86 11.67 -33.02
N TYR A 805 24.32 10.47 -32.84
CA TYR A 805 24.58 9.68 -31.63
C TYR A 805 26.05 9.21 -31.54
N TYR A 806 26.73 9.00 -32.68
CA TYR A 806 28.18 8.78 -32.70
C TYR A 806 28.99 9.98 -32.18
N VAL A 807 28.70 11.20 -32.65
CA VAL A 807 29.38 12.42 -32.19
C VAL A 807 29.05 12.70 -30.72
N LYS A 808 27.79 12.53 -30.31
CA LYS A 808 27.35 12.65 -28.91
C LYS A 808 28.13 11.71 -27.99
N ALA A 809 28.21 10.44 -28.35
CA ALA A 809 28.86 9.44 -27.52
C ALA A 809 30.37 9.69 -27.36
N LEU A 810 31.04 10.18 -28.41
CA LEU A 810 32.46 10.57 -28.34
C LEU A 810 32.70 11.80 -27.46
N LEU A 811 31.85 12.81 -27.55
CA LEU A 811 31.96 14.02 -26.71
C LEU A 811 31.75 13.68 -25.24
N THR A 812 30.69 12.93 -24.94
CA THR A 812 30.34 12.55 -23.56
C THR A 812 31.40 11.65 -22.93
N PHE A 813 32.00 10.73 -23.71
CA PHE A 813 33.07 9.86 -23.21
C PHE A 813 34.37 10.63 -22.90
N LYS A 814 34.71 11.65 -23.70
CA LYS A 814 35.97 12.40 -23.55
C LYS A 814 35.95 13.52 -22.50
N LYS A 815 34.77 14.03 -22.12
CA LYS A 815 34.62 15.16 -21.18
C LYS A 815 34.66 14.78 -19.69
N GLN A 816 34.69 13.50 -19.33
CA GLN A 816 34.48 13.07 -17.94
C GLN A 816 35.52 12.08 -17.43
N ASP A 817 35.55 11.97 -16.09
CA ASP A 817 36.41 11.14 -15.26
C ASP A 817 36.73 9.75 -15.88
N PRO A 818 38.03 9.43 -16.09
CA PRO A 818 38.47 8.14 -16.60
C PRO A 818 38.09 6.93 -15.72
N ASP A 819 37.78 7.13 -14.45
CA ASP A 819 37.56 6.04 -13.50
C ASP A 819 36.08 5.78 -13.17
N LYS A 820 35.16 6.64 -13.64
CA LYS A 820 33.71 6.47 -13.41
C LYS A 820 32.96 5.94 -14.64
N PRO A 821 31.95 5.07 -14.45
CA PRO A 821 31.05 4.66 -15.53
C PRO A 821 30.14 5.82 -15.96
N ASN A 822 29.96 6.00 -17.27
CA ASN A 822 29.19 7.11 -17.83
C ASN A 822 27.88 6.62 -18.48
N LEU A 823 26.75 6.85 -17.79
CA LEU A 823 25.41 6.46 -18.25
C LEU A 823 24.93 7.26 -19.47
N ASN A 824 25.34 8.52 -19.61
CA ASN A 824 24.98 9.36 -20.76
C ASN A 824 25.70 8.92 -22.04
N ALA A 825 26.94 8.42 -21.90
CA ALA A 825 27.66 7.80 -23.00
C ALA A 825 27.01 6.47 -23.41
N LEU A 826 26.57 5.67 -22.43
CA LEU A 826 25.84 4.41 -22.66
C LEU A 826 24.54 4.62 -23.46
N ASP A 827 23.69 5.56 -23.03
CA ASP A 827 22.43 5.90 -23.74
C ASP A 827 22.70 6.35 -25.19
N ALA A 828 23.73 7.17 -25.41
CA ALA A 828 24.13 7.58 -26.75
C ALA A 828 24.61 6.38 -27.61
N PHE A 829 25.31 5.42 -27.01
CA PHE A 829 25.77 4.20 -27.71
C PHE A 829 24.63 3.23 -28.04
N GLU A 830 23.62 3.10 -27.18
CA GLU A 830 22.44 2.27 -27.44
C GLU A 830 21.63 2.85 -28.61
N LYS A 831 21.35 4.16 -28.56
CA LYS A 831 20.67 4.87 -29.66
C LYS A 831 21.45 4.79 -30.96
N LEU A 832 22.77 4.94 -30.93
CA LEU A 832 23.61 4.69 -32.11
C LEU A 832 23.43 3.27 -32.66
N SER A 833 23.46 2.26 -31.78
CA SER A 833 23.37 0.86 -32.19
C SER A 833 22.00 0.49 -32.78
N SER A 834 20.91 1.10 -32.33
CA SER A 834 19.57 0.85 -32.89
C SER A 834 19.46 1.39 -34.32
N PHE A 835 19.94 2.60 -34.58
CA PHE A 835 19.91 3.20 -35.93
C PHE A 835 20.83 2.48 -36.93
N GLU A 836 21.94 1.88 -36.49
CA GLU A 836 22.81 1.11 -37.39
C GLU A 836 22.22 -0.27 -37.75
N LYS A 837 21.44 -0.90 -36.85
CA LYS A 837 20.70 -2.15 -37.14
C LYS A 837 19.64 -1.95 -38.21
N GLU A 838 18.92 -0.83 -38.16
CA GLU A 838 17.82 -0.48 -39.08
C GLU A 838 18.26 -0.41 -40.55
N LYS A 839 19.55 -0.20 -40.83
CA LYS A 839 20.09 -0.03 -42.19
C LYS A 839 21.09 -1.09 -42.65
N TYR A 840 21.31 -2.15 -41.87
CA TYR A 840 22.28 -3.22 -42.16
C TYR A 840 23.71 -2.73 -42.52
N LYS A 841 24.16 -1.57 -41.99
CA LYS A 841 25.51 -1.04 -42.23
C LYS A 841 26.13 -0.47 -40.95
N LYS A 842 27.07 -1.22 -40.35
CA LYS A 842 27.85 -0.87 -39.14
C LYS A 842 28.99 0.12 -39.45
N LYS A 843 28.69 1.37 -39.80
CA LYS A 843 29.71 2.34 -40.23
C LYS A 843 30.52 2.93 -39.06
N TYR A 844 29.87 3.19 -37.94
CA TYR A 844 30.43 3.86 -36.75
C TYR A 844 30.72 2.88 -35.62
N SER A 845 29.95 1.79 -35.47
CA SER A 845 30.20 0.76 -34.44
C SER A 845 31.65 0.25 -34.37
N PRO A 846 32.36 -0.05 -35.48
CA PRO A 846 33.77 -0.48 -35.41
C PRO A 846 34.69 0.61 -34.85
N LYS A 847 34.39 1.89 -35.12
CA LYS A 847 35.21 3.03 -34.70
C LYS A 847 35.14 3.34 -33.20
N ILE A 848 34.10 2.85 -32.53
CA ILE A 848 33.87 3.06 -31.09
C ILE A 848 34.01 1.77 -30.28
N SER A 849 34.41 0.66 -30.91
CA SER A 849 34.50 -0.65 -30.24
C SER A 849 35.41 -0.57 -29.00
N TYR A 850 36.57 0.07 -29.13
CA TYR A 850 37.51 0.25 -28.01
C TYR A 850 36.89 1.03 -26.83
N ILE A 851 36.01 2.00 -27.13
CA ILE A 851 35.34 2.83 -26.11
C ILE A 851 34.26 2.00 -25.42
N LYS A 852 33.49 1.22 -26.17
CA LYS A 852 32.51 0.29 -25.61
C LYS A 852 33.18 -0.74 -24.71
N ASP A 853 34.34 -1.26 -25.11
CA ASP A 853 35.11 -2.21 -24.30
C ASP A 853 35.67 -1.57 -23.03
N SER A 854 36.18 -0.34 -23.11
CA SER A 854 36.63 0.42 -21.94
C SER A 854 35.48 0.70 -20.97
N LEU A 855 34.33 1.18 -21.46
CA LEU A 855 33.16 1.48 -20.64
C LEU A 855 32.57 0.21 -19.99
N LYS A 856 32.54 -0.91 -20.74
CA LYS A 856 32.17 -2.23 -20.23
C LYS A 856 33.07 -2.66 -19.08
N ALA A 857 34.39 -2.50 -19.22
CA ALA A 857 35.35 -2.84 -18.16
C ALA A 857 35.15 -1.99 -16.90
N ARG A 858 34.80 -0.68 -17.05
CA ARG A 858 34.47 0.19 -15.90
C ARG A 858 33.20 -0.25 -15.18
N PHE A 859 32.11 -0.49 -15.92
CA PHE A 859 30.86 -0.99 -15.34
C PHE A 859 31.08 -2.32 -14.63
N LEU A 860 31.86 -3.24 -15.22
CA LEU A 860 32.18 -4.52 -14.61
C LEU A 860 33.00 -4.38 -13.31
N ARG A 861 34.01 -3.50 -13.30
CA ARG A 861 34.83 -3.24 -12.10
C ARG A 861 33.96 -2.73 -10.94
N VAL A 862 33.08 -1.76 -11.22
CA VAL A 862 32.16 -1.21 -10.21
C VAL A 862 31.13 -2.25 -9.78
N ALA A 863 30.60 -3.05 -10.71
CA ALA A 863 29.66 -4.13 -10.39
C ALA A 863 30.27 -5.15 -9.44
N ILE A 864 31.50 -5.61 -9.71
CA ILE A 864 32.20 -6.58 -8.86
C ILE A 864 32.52 -5.99 -7.49
N SER A 865 33.03 -4.75 -7.44
CA SER A 865 33.34 -4.07 -6.18
C SER A 865 32.09 -3.90 -5.30
N THR A 866 31.00 -3.39 -5.87
CA THR A 866 29.74 -3.19 -5.14
C THR A 866 29.09 -4.52 -4.73
N PHE A 867 29.24 -5.57 -5.55
CA PHE A 867 28.77 -6.92 -5.21
C PHE A 867 29.51 -7.49 -3.99
N LYS A 868 30.85 -7.38 -3.96
CA LYS A 868 31.68 -7.83 -2.82
C LYS A 868 31.37 -7.06 -1.54
N SER A 869 31.06 -5.76 -1.65
CA SER A 869 30.64 -4.92 -0.52
C SER A 869 29.16 -5.09 -0.14
N LYS A 870 28.47 -6.13 -0.62
CA LYS A 870 27.04 -6.41 -0.37
C LYS A 870 26.08 -5.28 -0.79
N LYS A 871 26.51 -4.36 -1.65
CA LYS A 871 25.69 -3.29 -2.25
C LYS A 871 24.99 -3.81 -3.51
N PHE A 872 24.14 -4.82 -3.33
CA PHE A 872 23.60 -5.64 -4.43
C PHE A 872 22.74 -4.88 -5.44
N LYS A 873 21.98 -3.86 -5.01
CA LYS A 873 21.19 -3.00 -5.92
C LYS A 873 22.10 -2.28 -6.93
N SER A 874 23.20 -1.70 -6.44
CA SER A 874 24.18 -1.02 -7.30
C SER A 874 24.91 -2.02 -8.21
N ALA A 875 25.27 -3.19 -7.67
CA ALA A 875 25.90 -4.24 -8.46
C ALA A 875 25.00 -4.70 -9.61
N SER A 876 23.71 -4.95 -9.34
CA SER A 876 22.73 -5.37 -10.34
C SER A 876 22.62 -4.36 -11.48
N SER A 877 22.46 -3.07 -11.17
CA SER A 877 22.39 -2.02 -12.20
C SER A 877 23.66 -1.95 -13.06
N ASN A 878 24.85 -2.06 -12.45
CA ASN A 878 26.10 -1.99 -13.20
C ASN A 878 26.35 -3.25 -14.06
N PHE A 879 25.92 -4.44 -13.61
CA PHE A 879 25.93 -5.66 -14.43
C PHE A 879 24.97 -5.55 -15.64
N ILE A 880 23.78 -4.96 -15.46
CA ILE A 880 22.83 -4.70 -16.57
C ILE A 880 23.47 -3.74 -17.59
N ASN A 881 24.12 -2.68 -17.14
CA ASN A 881 24.81 -1.73 -18.01
C ASN A 881 25.97 -2.38 -18.80
N ALA A 882 26.74 -3.28 -18.15
CA ALA A 882 27.76 -4.07 -18.83
C ALA A 882 27.16 -5.03 -19.87
N TYR A 883 26.04 -5.66 -19.56
CA TYR A 883 25.29 -6.51 -20.49
C TYR A 883 24.80 -5.72 -21.72
N GLN A 884 24.29 -4.50 -21.54
CA GLN A 884 23.85 -3.65 -22.66
C GLN A 884 24.98 -3.34 -23.66
N LEU A 885 26.22 -3.19 -23.17
CA LEU A 885 27.40 -2.96 -24.01
C LEU A 885 27.89 -4.23 -24.71
N SER A 886 27.65 -5.40 -24.11
CA SER A 886 28.01 -6.70 -24.68
C SER A 886 26.85 -7.71 -24.56
N PRO A 887 25.75 -7.55 -25.33
CA PRO A 887 24.55 -8.39 -25.18
C PRO A 887 24.75 -9.87 -25.51
N LYS A 888 25.87 -10.19 -26.18
CA LYS A 888 26.30 -11.57 -26.47
C LYS A 888 26.88 -12.27 -25.24
N ASP A 889 27.36 -11.51 -24.26
CA ASP A 889 27.91 -12.03 -23.02
C ASP A 889 26.81 -12.04 -21.96
N THR A 890 26.03 -13.11 -21.95
CA THR A 890 24.88 -13.30 -21.06
C THR A 890 25.28 -13.53 -19.61
N SER A 891 26.56 -13.73 -19.30
CA SER A 891 27.05 -13.89 -17.93
C SER A 891 26.79 -12.64 -17.07
N PHE A 892 26.84 -11.45 -17.67
CA PHE A 892 26.50 -10.20 -16.98
C PHE A 892 25.02 -10.14 -16.60
N LEU A 893 24.13 -10.66 -17.45
CA LEU A 893 22.70 -10.71 -17.17
C LEU A 893 22.35 -11.73 -16.06
N GLU A 894 23.09 -12.85 -16.01
CA GLU A 894 23.02 -13.82 -14.89
C GLU A 894 23.45 -13.17 -13.56
N ASN A 895 24.61 -12.51 -13.55
CA ASN A 895 25.10 -11.81 -12.35
C ASN A 895 24.17 -10.66 -11.92
N ALA A 896 23.56 -9.96 -12.88
CA ALA A 896 22.54 -8.95 -12.61
C ALA A 896 21.28 -9.53 -11.95
N ALA A 897 20.80 -10.67 -12.43
CA ALA A 897 19.64 -11.37 -11.88
C ALA A 897 19.90 -11.86 -10.45
N MET A 898 21.09 -12.42 -10.21
CA MET A 898 21.52 -12.86 -8.88
C MET A 898 21.65 -11.68 -7.91
N ALA A 899 22.29 -10.58 -8.32
CA ALA A 899 22.39 -9.38 -7.51
C ALA A 899 21.02 -8.73 -7.24
N ALA A 900 20.09 -8.77 -8.20
CA ALA A 900 18.72 -8.29 -7.98
C ALA A 900 18.00 -9.13 -6.92
N TYR A 901 18.13 -10.45 -6.98
CA TYR A 901 17.57 -11.37 -5.99
C TYR A 901 18.12 -11.11 -4.57
N GLN A 902 19.45 -10.95 -4.44
CA GLN A 902 20.10 -10.63 -3.16
C GLN A 902 19.76 -9.23 -2.62
N SER A 903 19.26 -8.34 -3.47
CA SER A 903 18.75 -7.02 -3.07
C SER A 903 17.24 -7.00 -2.78
N GLU A 904 16.60 -8.17 -2.71
CA GLU A 904 15.15 -8.36 -2.54
C GLU A 904 14.29 -7.73 -3.65
N ASN A 905 14.91 -7.39 -4.80
CA ASN A 905 14.21 -6.90 -5.97
C ASN A 905 13.81 -8.08 -6.87
N TYR A 906 12.84 -8.86 -6.37
CA TYR A 906 12.42 -10.12 -6.98
C TYR A 906 11.82 -9.94 -8.38
N ASP A 907 11.09 -8.86 -8.65
CA ASP A 907 10.52 -8.58 -9.96
C ASP A 907 11.60 -8.37 -11.03
N LEU A 908 12.66 -7.63 -10.69
CA LEU A 908 13.81 -7.44 -11.58
C LEU A 908 14.60 -8.74 -11.78
N ALA A 909 14.75 -9.54 -10.71
CA ALA A 909 15.40 -10.84 -10.78
C ALA A 909 14.66 -11.79 -11.72
N ILE A 910 13.34 -11.94 -11.55
CA ILE A 910 12.46 -12.77 -12.40
C ILE A 910 12.56 -12.33 -13.85
N LYS A 911 12.47 -11.02 -14.11
CA LYS A 911 12.58 -10.46 -15.46
C LYS A 911 13.91 -10.81 -16.13
N ASN A 912 15.03 -10.68 -15.41
CA ASN A 912 16.35 -10.97 -15.95
C ASN A 912 16.57 -12.48 -16.17
N TYR A 913 16.11 -13.33 -15.24
CA TYR A 913 16.16 -14.79 -15.41
C TYR A 913 15.28 -15.28 -16.57
N GLN A 914 14.07 -14.73 -16.74
CA GLN A 914 13.21 -15.06 -17.89
C GLN A 914 13.87 -14.65 -19.21
N LYS A 915 14.51 -13.47 -19.24
CA LYS A 915 15.26 -13.02 -20.42
C LYS A 915 16.44 -13.94 -20.76
N LEU A 916 17.10 -14.56 -19.77
CA LEU A 916 18.14 -15.57 -20.04
C LEU A 916 17.57 -16.82 -20.73
N ILE A 917 16.38 -17.27 -20.29
CA ILE A 917 15.68 -18.40 -20.92
C ILE A 917 15.31 -18.06 -22.37
N ASP A 918 14.73 -16.87 -22.60
CA ASP A 918 14.31 -16.43 -23.94
C ASP A 918 15.50 -16.31 -24.91
N LEU A 919 16.71 -16.05 -24.39
CA LEU A 919 17.96 -16.00 -25.15
C LEU A 919 18.60 -17.38 -25.37
N GLY A 920 18.01 -18.47 -24.86
CA GLY A 920 18.57 -19.81 -24.93
C GLY A 920 19.86 -19.98 -24.14
N TYR A 921 20.07 -19.19 -23.08
CA TYR A 921 21.29 -19.27 -22.28
C TYR A 921 21.36 -20.59 -21.52
N THR A 922 22.44 -21.33 -21.75
CA THR A 922 22.68 -22.62 -21.09
C THR A 922 23.65 -22.55 -19.92
N GLY A 923 24.39 -21.45 -19.74
CA GLY A 923 25.43 -21.34 -18.72
C GLY A 923 26.59 -22.33 -18.85
N ILE A 924 26.63 -23.09 -19.95
CA ILE A 924 27.75 -23.95 -20.31
C ILE A 924 28.84 -23.05 -20.87
N TYR A 925 30.01 -23.05 -20.25
CA TYR A 925 31.21 -22.47 -20.80
C TYR A 925 32.31 -23.52 -20.80
N THR A 926 33.07 -23.54 -21.90
CA THR A 926 34.25 -24.40 -22.04
C THR A 926 35.46 -23.52 -21.84
N THR A 927 36.21 -23.76 -20.77
CA THR A 927 37.49 -23.09 -20.56
C THR A 927 38.59 -23.91 -21.20
N TYR A 928 39.40 -23.24 -22.01
CA TYR A 928 40.59 -23.79 -22.63
C TYR A 928 41.76 -23.19 -21.88
N LYS A 929 42.52 -24.01 -21.16
CA LYS A 929 43.65 -23.59 -20.34
C LYS A 929 44.88 -24.36 -20.78
N GLY A 930 46.05 -23.78 -20.59
CA GLY A 930 47.30 -24.51 -20.65
C GLY A 930 48.37 -23.77 -19.85
N THR A 931 49.45 -24.46 -19.50
CA THR A 931 50.53 -23.91 -18.68
C THR A 931 51.57 -23.24 -19.56
N ASN A 932 51.85 -21.96 -19.34
CA ASN A 932 52.90 -21.25 -20.07
C ASN A 932 54.26 -21.95 -19.84
N VAL A 933 54.96 -22.30 -20.93
CA VAL A 933 56.22 -23.06 -20.86
C VAL A 933 57.35 -22.26 -20.17
N LYS A 934 57.36 -20.93 -20.29
CA LYS A 934 58.38 -20.06 -19.70
C LYS A 934 58.09 -19.70 -18.24
N THR A 935 56.82 -19.43 -17.90
CA THR A 935 56.47 -18.88 -16.57
C THR A 935 55.85 -19.90 -15.62
N GLY A 936 55.49 -21.10 -16.11
CA GLY A 936 54.81 -22.14 -15.33
C GLY A 936 53.39 -21.77 -14.88
N LYS A 937 52.87 -20.60 -15.27
CA LYS A 937 51.55 -20.12 -14.86
C LYS A 937 50.46 -20.58 -15.83
N PRO A 938 49.24 -20.84 -15.33
CA PRO A 938 48.10 -21.17 -16.18
C PRO A 938 47.71 -19.98 -17.05
N MET A 939 47.46 -20.26 -18.33
CA MET A 939 47.03 -19.32 -19.35
C MET A 939 45.72 -19.79 -19.95
N TYR A 940 44.77 -18.87 -20.13
CA TYR A 940 43.42 -19.19 -20.62
C TYR A 940 43.26 -18.70 -22.06
N PHE A 941 42.57 -19.49 -22.87
CA PHE A 941 42.40 -19.28 -24.30
C PHE A 941 40.91 -19.16 -24.65
N PRO A 942 40.58 -18.28 -25.61
CA PRO A 942 39.20 -18.02 -25.99
C PRO A 942 38.57 -19.15 -26.81
N SER A 943 39.37 -20.10 -27.34
CA SER A 943 38.88 -21.25 -28.11
C SER A 943 39.90 -22.39 -28.10
N LYS A 944 39.44 -23.61 -28.43
CA LYS A 944 40.30 -24.79 -28.62
C LYS A 944 41.38 -24.54 -29.65
N SER A 945 41.02 -23.98 -30.81
CA SER A 945 41.98 -23.68 -31.88
C SER A 945 43.06 -22.68 -31.46
N ALA A 946 42.75 -21.72 -30.58
CA ALA A 946 43.73 -20.78 -30.05
C ALA A 946 44.71 -21.47 -29.08
N LEU A 947 44.22 -22.35 -28.21
CA LEU A 947 45.07 -23.18 -27.35
C LEU A 947 45.96 -24.11 -28.18
N ASP A 948 45.37 -24.84 -29.15
CA ASP A 948 46.09 -25.78 -30.02
C ASP A 948 47.20 -25.09 -30.83
N LEU A 949 46.95 -23.85 -31.30
CA LEU A 949 47.95 -23.06 -32.00
C LEU A 949 49.12 -22.68 -31.08
N GLN A 950 48.86 -22.31 -29.84
CA GLN A 950 49.88 -21.93 -28.85
C GLN A 950 50.68 -23.14 -28.34
N VAL A 951 50.03 -24.30 -28.24
CA VAL A 951 50.69 -25.59 -28.00
C VAL A 951 51.58 -25.95 -29.19
N LYS A 952 51.11 -25.76 -30.43
CA LYS A 952 51.88 -26.01 -31.67
C LYS A 952 53.12 -25.10 -31.78
N PHE A 953 53.02 -23.84 -31.33
CA PHE A 953 54.16 -22.93 -31.21
C PHE A 953 55.05 -23.18 -29.98
N LYS A 954 54.79 -24.24 -29.19
CA LYS A 954 55.51 -24.61 -27.96
C LYS A 954 55.55 -23.49 -26.90
N MET A 955 54.60 -22.56 -26.94
CA MET A 955 54.51 -21.47 -25.95
C MET A 955 53.77 -21.91 -24.70
N VAL A 956 52.90 -22.91 -24.81
CA VAL A 956 52.07 -23.47 -23.74
C VAL A 956 52.13 -25.00 -23.79
N LYS A 957 52.14 -25.64 -22.61
CA LYS A 957 52.10 -27.10 -22.41
C LYS A 957 50.89 -27.49 -21.55
N ASP A 958 50.60 -28.78 -21.43
CA ASP A 958 49.52 -29.31 -20.58
C ASP A 958 48.14 -28.70 -20.88
N PRO A 959 47.62 -28.83 -22.12
CA PRO A 959 46.32 -28.29 -22.48
C PRO A 959 45.20 -28.98 -21.70
N GLU A 960 44.38 -28.18 -21.03
CA GLU A 960 43.26 -28.60 -20.21
C GLU A 960 41.98 -27.96 -20.77
N VAL A 961 40.99 -28.78 -21.10
CA VAL A 961 39.68 -28.32 -21.58
C VAL A 961 38.62 -28.77 -20.58
N THR A 962 38.00 -27.82 -19.90
CA THR A 962 36.94 -28.10 -18.93
C THR A 962 35.66 -27.42 -19.36
N THR A 963 34.58 -28.20 -19.43
CA THR A 963 33.23 -27.72 -19.78
C THR A 963 32.35 -27.75 -18.54
N THR A 964 31.69 -26.64 -18.23
CA THR A 964 30.75 -26.59 -17.11
C THR A 964 29.41 -27.24 -17.45
N LYS A 965 28.72 -27.71 -16.41
CA LYS A 965 27.35 -28.24 -16.54
C LYS A 965 26.38 -27.10 -16.90
N SER A 966 25.30 -27.45 -17.59
CA SER A 966 24.24 -26.51 -17.94
C SER A 966 23.56 -25.94 -16.70
N LYS A 967 23.42 -24.62 -16.68
CA LYS A 967 22.69 -23.83 -15.67
C LYS A 967 21.26 -23.52 -16.08
N THR A 968 20.79 -23.94 -17.25
CA THR A 968 19.41 -23.64 -17.72
C THR A 968 18.38 -24.04 -16.68
N GLY A 969 18.57 -25.21 -16.07
CA GLY A 969 17.68 -25.64 -15.02
C GLY A 969 17.78 -24.71 -13.79
N ASP A 970 19.00 -24.42 -13.30
CA ASP A 970 19.19 -23.57 -12.11
C ASP A 970 18.50 -22.21 -12.25
N ILE A 971 18.45 -21.66 -13.47
CA ILE A 971 17.73 -20.42 -13.78
C ILE A 971 16.21 -20.57 -13.58
N VAL A 972 15.60 -21.65 -14.08
CA VAL A 972 14.16 -21.91 -13.90
C VAL A 972 13.84 -22.13 -12.41
N LYS A 973 14.72 -22.82 -11.69
CA LYS A 973 14.63 -23.01 -10.24
C LYS A 973 14.72 -21.67 -9.48
N ASN A 974 15.63 -20.78 -9.86
CA ASN A 974 15.76 -19.46 -9.24
C ASN A 974 14.54 -18.55 -9.48
N ILE A 975 13.85 -18.68 -10.63
CA ILE A 975 12.57 -17.99 -10.88
C ILE A 975 11.51 -18.47 -9.87
N ALA A 976 11.38 -19.78 -9.68
CA ALA A 976 10.45 -20.34 -8.71
C ALA A 976 10.72 -19.80 -7.29
N PHE A 977 11.98 -19.78 -6.86
CA PHE A 977 12.35 -19.22 -5.55
C PHE A 977 12.13 -17.71 -5.42
N ALA A 978 12.25 -16.95 -6.51
CA ALA A 978 11.94 -15.52 -6.48
C ALA A 978 10.43 -15.28 -6.28
N TYR A 979 9.55 -16.07 -6.89
CA TYR A 979 8.11 -16.01 -6.62
C TYR A 979 7.75 -16.45 -5.19
N ILE A 980 8.42 -17.50 -4.69
CA ILE A 980 8.26 -17.95 -3.29
C ILE A 980 8.65 -16.85 -2.32
N ALA A 981 9.80 -16.20 -2.52
CA ALA A 981 10.27 -15.10 -1.68
C ALA A 981 9.35 -13.86 -1.73
N LYS A 982 8.66 -13.66 -2.86
CA LYS A 982 7.63 -12.61 -3.04
C LYS A 982 6.30 -12.93 -2.33
N LYS A 983 6.13 -14.13 -1.77
CA LYS A 983 4.87 -14.64 -1.21
C LYS A 983 3.72 -14.65 -2.25
N ASP A 984 4.05 -14.78 -3.53
CA ASP A 984 3.08 -14.96 -4.62
C ASP A 984 2.87 -16.45 -4.87
N ASP A 985 1.94 -17.04 -4.11
CA ASP A 985 1.71 -18.49 -4.10
C ASP A 985 1.27 -19.02 -5.49
N LYS A 986 0.46 -18.25 -6.23
CA LYS A 986 -0.01 -18.64 -7.58
C LYS A 986 1.10 -18.56 -8.61
N GLY A 987 1.90 -17.49 -8.58
CA GLY A 987 3.08 -17.34 -9.44
C GLY A 987 4.14 -18.41 -9.15
N ALA A 988 4.33 -18.74 -7.86
CA ALA A 988 5.25 -19.76 -7.41
C ALA A 988 4.85 -21.15 -7.93
N LEU A 989 3.59 -21.58 -7.77
CA LEU A 989 3.13 -22.89 -8.28
C LEU A 989 3.33 -23.03 -9.79
N LYS A 990 3.03 -21.98 -10.57
CA LYS A 990 3.26 -21.99 -12.02
C LYS A 990 4.74 -22.09 -12.38
N ALA A 991 5.60 -21.37 -11.67
CA ALA A 991 7.04 -21.42 -11.88
C ALA A 991 7.66 -22.77 -11.45
N ILE A 992 7.18 -23.34 -10.34
CA ILE A 992 7.61 -24.65 -9.85
C ILE A 992 7.22 -25.76 -10.84
N ALA A 993 5.98 -25.75 -11.38
CA ALA A 993 5.56 -26.72 -12.39
C ALA A 993 6.52 -26.76 -13.59
N LYS A 994 6.92 -25.58 -14.07
CA LYS A 994 7.92 -25.45 -15.16
C LYS A 994 9.32 -25.88 -14.73
N ALA A 995 9.72 -25.62 -13.49
CA ALA A 995 11.02 -26.09 -12.97
C ALA A 995 11.07 -27.63 -12.85
N LYS A 996 9.94 -28.26 -12.49
CA LYS A 996 9.80 -29.72 -12.36
C LYS A 996 9.86 -30.46 -13.69
N GLU A 997 9.56 -29.83 -14.82
CA GLU A 997 9.80 -30.43 -16.15
C GLU A 997 11.30 -30.78 -16.35
N ARG A 998 12.20 -30.00 -15.74
CA ARG A 998 13.65 -30.21 -15.85
C ARG A 998 14.25 -30.89 -14.62
N PHE A 999 13.71 -30.64 -13.44
CA PHE A 999 14.12 -31.31 -12.20
C PHE A 999 12.93 -31.93 -11.48
N PRO A 1000 12.38 -33.02 -12.02
CA PRO A 1000 11.22 -33.68 -11.44
C PRO A 1000 11.51 -34.24 -10.04
N ASN A 1001 12.78 -34.48 -9.71
CA ASN A 1001 13.25 -35.05 -8.44
C ASN A 1001 14.01 -34.05 -7.56
N ASP A 1002 13.87 -32.74 -7.80
CA ASP A 1002 14.47 -31.74 -6.90
C ASP A 1002 13.67 -31.66 -5.59
N TYR A 1003 14.30 -32.14 -4.52
CA TYR A 1003 13.69 -32.17 -3.19
C TYR A 1003 13.17 -30.80 -2.74
N ASN A 1004 13.92 -29.71 -2.98
CA ASN A 1004 13.53 -28.38 -2.51
C ASN A 1004 12.32 -27.85 -3.27
N LEU A 1005 12.19 -28.15 -4.58
CA LEU A 1005 11.01 -27.77 -5.36
C LEU A 1005 9.76 -28.52 -4.91
N ILE A 1006 9.89 -29.83 -4.67
CA ILE A 1006 8.76 -30.67 -4.25
C ILE A 1006 8.26 -30.27 -2.87
N ILE A 1007 9.18 -30.02 -1.92
CA ILE A 1007 8.82 -29.56 -0.58
C ILE A 1007 8.24 -28.14 -0.61
N SER A 1008 8.81 -27.23 -1.41
CA SER A 1008 8.26 -25.87 -1.54
C SER A 1008 6.84 -25.89 -2.11
N GLU A 1009 6.57 -26.72 -3.12
CA GLU A 1009 5.24 -26.92 -3.68
C GLU A 1009 4.27 -27.51 -2.66
N ALA A 1010 4.69 -28.55 -1.93
CA ALA A 1010 3.90 -29.16 -0.87
C ALA A 1010 3.52 -28.11 0.19
N ASN A 1011 4.49 -27.34 0.69
CA ASN A 1011 4.26 -26.32 1.70
C ASN A 1011 3.30 -25.22 1.23
N ILE A 1012 3.34 -24.85 -0.06
CA ILE A 1012 2.36 -23.92 -0.63
C ILE A 1012 0.95 -24.55 -0.63
N TYR A 1013 0.80 -25.82 -1.00
CA TYR A 1013 -0.50 -26.50 -0.92
C TYR A 1013 -1.01 -26.62 0.52
N TYR A 1014 -0.14 -26.88 1.50
CA TYR A 1014 -0.50 -26.86 2.91
C TYR A 1014 -1.05 -25.49 3.34
N LYS A 1015 -0.36 -24.41 2.98
CA LYS A 1015 -0.80 -23.03 3.26
C LYS A 1015 -2.15 -22.69 2.60
N LEU A 1016 -2.43 -23.29 1.44
CA LEU A 1016 -3.70 -23.11 0.71
C LEU A 1016 -4.82 -24.02 1.22
N GLY A 1017 -4.59 -24.83 2.26
CA GLY A 1017 -5.58 -25.78 2.80
C GLY A 1017 -5.81 -27.03 1.94
N GLU A 1018 -4.95 -27.28 0.96
CA GLU A 1018 -5.05 -28.40 0.02
C GLU A 1018 -4.30 -29.64 0.56
N THR A 1019 -4.83 -30.22 1.66
CA THR A 1019 -4.21 -31.31 2.43
C THR A 1019 -3.84 -32.54 1.59
N LYS A 1020 -4.70 -32.93 0.64
CA LYS A 1020 -4.43 -34.06 -0.27
C LYS A 1020 -3.21 -33.84 -1.16
N LYS A 1021 -3.08 -32.64 -1.73
CA LYS A 1021 -1.93 -32.29 -2.59
C LYS A 1021 -0.65 -32.12 -1.77
N PHE A 1022 -0.77 -31.64 -0.54
CA PHE A 1022 0.35 -31.60 0.40
C PHE A 1022 0.87 -33.01 0.72
N LEU A 1023 -0.03 -33.95 1.08
CA LEU A 1023 0.30 -35.34 1.35
C LEU A 1023 0.95 -36.02 0.13
N GLU A 1024 0.42 -35.78 -1.08
CA GLU A 1024 1.03 -36.27 -2.32
C GLU A 1024 2.44 -35.69 -2.54
N GLY A 1025 2.63 -34.40 -2.25
CA GLY A 1025 3.93 -33.74 -2.28
C GLY A 1025 4.94 -34.36 -1.32
N LEU A 1026 4.54 -34.64 -0.08
CA LEU A 1026 5.38 -35.32 0.91
C LEU A 1026 5.74 -36.75 0.48
N LYS A 1027 4.78 -37.52 -0.05
CA LYS A 1027 5.03 -38.87 -0.59
C LYS A 1027 6.03 -38.86 -1.74
N ASN A 1028 5.97 -37.84 -2.59
CA ASN A 1028 6.95 -37.67 -3.67
C ASN A 1028 8.32 -37.25 -3.14
N ALA A 1029 8.40 -36.44 -2.08
CA ALA A 1029 9.67 -36.08 -1.44
C ALA A 1029 10.35 -37.30 -0.79
N VAL A 1030 9.59 -38.20 -0.16
CA VAL A 1030 10.10 -39.44 0.44
C VAL A 1030 10.73 -40.39 -0.59
N LYS A 1031 10.21 -40.43 -1.82
CA LYS A 1031 10.85 -41.22 -2.90
C LYS A 1031 12.28 -40.78 -3.21
N ILE A 1032 12.62 -39.52 -2.90
CA ILE A 1032 13.93 -38.91 -3.18
C ILE A 1032 14.83 -38.96 -1.95
N LYS A 1033 14.29 -38.66 -0.77
CA LYS A 1033 14.97 -38.78 0.51
C LYS A 1033 14.20 -39.76 1.40
N PRO A 1034 14.38 -41.07 1.19
CA PRO A 1034 13.69 -42.09 1.97
C PRO A 1034 14.19 -42.16 3.41
N ASP A 1035 15.37 -41.63 3.70
CA ASP A 1035 16.02 -41.72 5.01
C ASP A 1035 15.78 -40.48 5.89
N ASP A 1036 14.83 -39.61 5.51
CA ASP A 1036 14.47 -38.40 6.27
C ASP A 1036 13.31 -38.71 7.23
N PRO A 1037 13.56 -38.85 8.56
CA PRO A 1037 12.54 -39.24 9.53
C PRO A 1037 11.42 -38.19 9.65
N LEU A 1038 11.70 -36.91 9.41
CA LEU A 1038 10.71 -35.82 9.48
C LEU A 1038 9.66 -35.94 8.38
N LEU A 1039 10.05 -36.39 7.18
CA LEU A 1039 9.09 -36.60 6.09
C LEU A 1039 8.11 -37.73 6.38
N HIS A 1040 8.63 -38.86 6.89
CA HIS A 1040 7.80 -40.00 7.29
C HIS A 1040 6.87 -39.63 8.46
N TYR A 1041 7.35 -38.84 9.42
CA TYR A 1041 6.53 -38.29 10.48
C TYR A 1041 5.41 -37.40 9.93
N ASN A 1042 5.72 -36.44 9.07
CA ASN A 1042 4.73 -35.52 8.50
C ASN A 1042 3.69 -36.24 7.63
N ILE A 1043 4.09 -37.26 6.85
CA ILE A 1043 3.15 -38.14 6.15
C ILE A 1043 2.24 -38.84 7.15
N GLY A 1044 2.80 -39.33 8.25
CA GLY A 1044 2.04 -39.98 9.32
C GLY A 1044 0.95 -39.09 9.90
N VAL A 1045 1.29 -37.84 10.23
CA VAL A 1045 0.35 -36.86 10.79
C VAL A 1045 -0.76 -36.54 9.78
N MET A 1046 -0.41 -36.24 8.53
CA MET A 1046 -1.39 -35.94 7.48
C MET A 1046 -2.29 -37.13 7.15
N ALA A 1047 -1.75 -38.36 7.18
CA ALA A 1047 -2.54 -39.58 7.01
C ALA A 1047 -3.51 -39.80 8.19
N MET A 1048 -3.17 -39.41 9.43
CA MET A 1048 -4.10 -39.43 10.55
C MET A 1048 -5.25 -38.44 10.37
N GLU A 1049 -4.98 -37.22 9.90
CA GLU A 1049 -6.00 -36.20 9.64
C GLU A 1049 -7.01 -36.66 8.57
N GLU A 1050 -6.53 -37.32 7.51
CA GLU A 1050 -7.37 -37.92 6.46
C GLU A 1050 -7.96 -39.30 6.86
N LYS A 1051 -7.76 -39.73 8.11
CA LYS A 1051 -8.25 -41.01 8.69
C LYS A 1051 -7.68 -42.29 8.06
N PHE A 1052 -6.54 -42.22 7.36
CA PHE A 1052 -5.80 -43.37 6.84
C PHE A 1052 -4.87 -43.98 7.91
N MET A 1053 -5.47 -44.58 8.93
CA MET A 1053 -4.76 -45.04 10.14
C MET A 1053 -3.64 -46.07 9.89
N ASP A 1054 -3.82 -46.99 8.93
CA ASP A 1054 -2.79 -47.99 8.60
C ASP A 1054 -1.58 -47.38 7.89
N GLU A 1055 -1.80 -46.37 7.05
CA GLU A 1055 -0.74 -45.64 6.38
C GLU A 1055 0.01 -44.74 7.37
N ALA A 1056 -0.73 -44.07 8.26
CA ALA A 1056 -0.15 -43.28 9.33
C ALA A 1056 0.78 -44.11 10.22
N LYS A 1057 0.29 -45.29 10.65
CA LYS A 1057 1.06 -46.23 11.47
C LYS A 1057 2.37 -46.64 10.80
N LYS A 1058 2.33 -47.09 9.54
CA LYS A 1058 3.52 -47.49 8.79
C LYS A 1058 4.53 -46.35 8.67
N SER A 1059 4.05 -45.12 8.47
CA SER A 1059 4.89 -43.95 8.31
C SER A 1059 5.58 -43.56 9.62
N PHE A 1060 4.87 -43.60 10.75
CA PHE A 1060 5.51 -43.39 12.06
C PHE A 1060 6.48 -44.51 12.44
N GLU A 1061 6.14 -45.79 12.14
CA GLU A 1061 7.05 -46.93 12.33
C GLU A 1061 8.35 -46.72 11.53
N LYS A 1062 8.24 -46.21 10.30
CA LYS A 1062 9.42 -45.89 9.48
C LYS A 1062 10.22 -44.70 10.03
N ALA A 1063 9.55 -43.66 10.54
CA ALA A 1063 10.22 -42.50 11.15
C ALA A 1063 11.08 -42.91 12.36
N ILE A 1064 10.57 -43.79 13.25
CA ILE A 1064 11.33 -44.28 14.40
C ILE A 1064 12.41 -45.31 14.03
N GLU A 1065 12.25 -46.02 12.92
CA GLU A 1065 13.30 -46.91 12.39
C GLU A 1065 14.51 -46.08 11.93
N LEU A 1066 14.26 -44.95 11.27
CA LEU A 1066 15.28 -44.04 10.77
C LEU A 1066 15.91 -43.18 11.87
N ASP A 1067 15.10 -42.68 12.80
CA ASP A 1067 15.56 -41.99 14.01
C ASP A 1067 14.89 -42.58 15.26
N PRO A 1068 15.57 -43.52 15.96
CA PRO A 1068 15.08 -44.09 17.20
C PRO A 1068 14.90 -43.11 18.36
N LYS A 1069 15.32 -41.85 18.22
CA LYS A 1069 15.11 -40.78 19.21
C LYS A 1069 13.91 -39.88 18.87
N TYR A 1070 13.20 -40.13 17.78
CA TYR A 1070 12.08 -39.31 17.32
C TYR A 1070 10.83 -39.50 18.20
N THR A 1071 10.78 -38.73 19.28
CA THR A 1071 9.82 -38.91 20.39
C THR A 1071 8.36 -38.77 19.94
N ASP A 1072 8.05 -37.80 19.07
CA ASP A 1072 6.67 -37.52 18.65
C ASP A 1072 6.06 -38.67 17.82
N ALA A 1073 6.88 -39.40 17.07
CA ALA A 1073 6.43 -40.57 16.29
C ALA A 1073 6.02 -41.73 17.22
N TYR A 1074 6.74 -41.94 18.33
CA TYR A 1074 6.34 -42.89 19.37
C TYR A 1074 5.02 -42.50 20.04
N LEU A 1075 4.79 -41.21 20.29
CA LEU A 1075 3.52 -40.72 20.86
C LEU A 1075 2.35 -40.94 19.90
N ASN A 1076 2.51 -40.62 18.61
CA ASN A 1076 1.45 -40.85 17.65
C ASN A 1076 1.16 -42.33 17.40
N LEU A 1077 2.17 -43.21 17.45
CA LEU A 1077 1.95 -44.66 17.42
C LEU A 1077 1.17 -45.15 18.64
N ALA A 1078 1.48 -44.63 19.84
CA ALA A 1078 0.70 -44.91 21.04
C ALA A 1078 -0.75 -44.44 20.89
N ASN A 1079 -0.96 -43.23 20.39
CA ASN A 1079 -2.29 -42.66 20.17
C ASN A 1079 -3.11 -43.48 19.16
N ILE A 1080 -2.51 -43.97 18.08
CA ILE A 1080 -3.17 -44.88 17.11
C ILE A 1080 -3.59 -46.20 17.77
N GLN A 1081 -2.83 -46.71 18.73
CA GLN A 1081 -3.25 -47.90 19.47
C GLN A 1081 -4.36 -47.55 20.48
N ILE A 1082 -4.21 -46.45 21.23
CA ILE A 1082 -5.19 -46.00 22.22
C ILE A 1082 -6.55 -45.72 21.59
N SER A 1083 -6.61 -45.12 20.40
CA SER A 1083 -7.87 -44.83 19.71
C SER A 1083 -8.67 -46.09 19.37
N LYS A 1084 -8.03 -47.25 19.22
CA LYS A 1084 -8.72 -48.54 19.05
C LYS A 1084 -9.50 -48.97 20.30
N ALA A 1085 -9.23 -48.37 21.45
CA ALA A 1085 -10.01 -48.59 22.67
C ALA A 1085 -11.33 -47.82 22.67
N GLU A 1086 -11.47 -46.73 21.90
CA GLU A 1086 -12.70 -45.92 21.86
C GLU A 1086 -13.96 -46.72 21.51
N PRO A 1087 -14.02 -47.51 20.41
CA PRO A 1087 -15.20 -48.32 20.11
C PRO A 1087 -15.44 -49.42 21.16
N ILE A 1088 -14.38 -49.93 21.80
CA ILE A 1088 -14.48 -50.96 22.85
C ILE A 1088 -15.11 -50.35 24.11
N VAL A 1089 -14.65 -49.16 24.54
CA VAL A 1089 -15.21 -48.43 25.68
C VAL A 1089 -16.66 -48.02 25.41
N ALA A 1090 -16.96 -47.57 24.20
CA ALA A 1090 -18.33 -47.27 23.80
C ALA A 1090 -19.24 -48.52 23.86
N GLU A 1091 -18.73 -49.70 23.49
CA GLU A 1091 -19.46 -50.97 23.64
C GLU A 1091 -19.57 -51.40 25.12
N MET A 1092 -18.54 -51.19 25.94
CA MET A 1092 -18.57 -51.46 27.38
C MET A 1092 -19.65 -50.64 28.09
N ASN A 1093 -19.73 -49.34 27.80
CA ASN A 1093 -20.75 -48.46 28.36
C ASN A 1093 -22.18 -48.89 28.00
N LYS A 1094 -22.38 -49.53 26.83
CA LYS A 1094 -23.67 -50.09 26.43
C LYS A 1094 -24.00 -51.42 27.12
N ASN A 1095 -23.03 -52.09 27.76
CA ASN A 1095 -23.16 -53.43 28.32
C ASN A 1095 -22.84 -53.48 29.83
N LEU A 1096 -23.01 -52.37 30.55
CA LEU A 1096 -22.76 -52.29 32.01
C LEU A 1096 -23.54 -53.34 32.83
N ASN A 1097 -24.72 -53.75 32.34
CA ASN A 1097 -25.58 -54.73 33.01
C ASN A 1097 -25.31 -56.19 32.57
N ASN A 1098 -24.40 -56.43 31.61
CA ASN A 1098 -24.02 -57.76 31.13
C ASN A 1098 -22.56 -58.05 31.50
N PHE A 1099 -22.35 -58.52 32.73
CA PHE A 1099 -21.02 -58.74 33.32
C PHE A 1099 -20.11 -59.61 32.44
N LYS A 1100 -20.61 -60.73 31.89
CA LYS A 1100 -19.81 -61.63 31.04
C LYS A 1100 -19.30 -60.94 29.76
N LYS A 1101 -20.13 -60.09 29.15
CA LYS A 1101 -19.74 -59.34 27.94
C LYS A 1101 -18.86 -58.14 28.30
N TYR A 1102 -19.13 -57.48 29.42
CA TYR A 1102 -18.32 -56.39 29.95
C TYR A 1102 -16.89 -56.84 30.27
N ASP A 1103 -16.72 -57.98 30.95
CA ASP A 1103 -15.41 -58.55 31.29
C ASP A 1103 -14.61 -58.93 30.03
N ALA A 1104 -15.28 -59.51 29.03
CA ALA A 1104 -14.65 -59.83 27.75
C ALA A 1104 -14.19 -58.56 26.99
N LEU A 1105 -14.96 -57.47 27.05
CA LEU A 1105 -14.59 -56.18 26.46
C LEU A 1105 -13.49 -55.47 27.26
N MET A 1106 -13.52 -55.55 28.59
CA MET A 1106 -12.46 -55.05 29.46
C MET A 1106 -11.12 -55.74 29.14
N LEU A 1107 -11.12 -57.06 28.92
CA LEU A 1107 -9.93 -57.80 28.51
C LEU A 1107 -9.42 -57.33 27.13
N LYS A 1108 -10.33 -57.04 26.18
CA LYS A 1108 -9.97 -56.45 24.89
C LYS A 1108 -9.37 -55.04 25.04
N GLN A 1109 -9.92 -54.20 25.91
CA GLN A 1109 -9.39 -52.87 26.21
C GLN A 1109 -7.98 -52.96 26.84
N LYS A 1110 -7.79 -53.82 27.85
CA LYS A 1110 -6.49 -54.09 28.47
C LYS A 1110 -5.46 -54.53 27.41
N ASN A 1111 -5.85 -55.39 26.47
CA ASN A 1111 -4.97 -55.84 25.38
C ASN A 1111 -4.58 -54.70 24.42
N VAL A 1112 -5.46 -53.73 24.16
CA VAL A 1112 -5.15 -52.55 23.36
C VAL A 1112 -4.12 -51.66 24.06
N TYR A 1113 -4.32 -51.37 25.35
CA TYR A 1113 -3.38 -50.55 26.11
C TYR A 1113 -2.02 -51.22 26.32
N LYS A 1114 -1.98 -52.56 26.49
CA LYS A 1114 -0.73 -53.33 26.48
C LYS A 1114 0.07 -53.16 25.19
N LYS A 1115 -0.59 -53.00 24.04
CA LYS A 1115 0.08 -52.75 22.74
C LYS A 1115 0.55 -51.29 22.59
N ALA A 1116 -0.09 -50.33 23.26
CA ALA A 1116 0.33 -48.92 23.26
C ALA A 1116 1.52 -48.66 24.20
N LEU A 1117 1.61 -49.41 25.30
CA LEU A 1117 2.54 -49.18 26.39
C LEU A 1117 4.02 -49.14 25.99
N PRO A 1118 4.56 -50.03 25.12
CA PRO A 1118 5.96 -49.98 24.70
C PRO A 1118 6.34 -48.67 24.02
N PHE A 1119 5.43 -48.10 23.22
CA PHE A 1119 5.67 -46.83 22.53
C PHE A 1119 5.68 -45.64 23.51
N LEU A 1120 4.75 -45.61 24.49
CA LEU A 1120 4.73 -44.57 25.52
C LEU A 1120 5.92 -44.63 26.45
N LEU A 1121 6.34 -45.82 26.85
CA LEU A 1121 7.52 -46.03 27.66
C LEU A 1121 8.77 -45.54 26.94
N LYS A 1122 8.88 -45.82 25.63
CA LYS A 1122 9.99 -45.34 24.81
C LYS A 1122 9.97 -43.83 24.65
N ALA A 1123 8.81 -43.23 24.40
CA ALA A 1123 8.65 -41.78 24.32
C ALA A 1123 9.02 -41.10 25.66
N HIS A 1124 8.59 -41.67 26.79
CA HIS A 1124 8.96 -41.18 28.12
C HIS A 1124 10.46 -41.31 28.38
N GLN A 1125 11.10 -42.42 27.99
CA GLN A 1125 12.54 -42.59 28.12
C GLN A 1125 13.32 -41.51 27.35
N LEU A 1126 12.84 -41.11 26.17
CA LEU A 1126 13.48 -40.11 25.32
C LEU A 1126 13.20 -38.67 25.77
N ASN A 1127 12.03 -38.42 26.35
CA ASN A 1127 11.66 -37.13 26.93
C ASN A 1127 10.94 -37.33 28.27
N GLU A 1128 11.73 -37.45 29.34
CA GLU A 1128 11.22 -37.75 30.68
C GLU A 1128 10.34 -36.62 31.25
N LYS A 1129 10.48 -35.40 30.73
CA LYS A 1129 9.76 -34.20 31.18
C LYS A 1129 8.44 -33.94 30.42
N HIS A 1130 8.05 -34.78 29.47
CA HIS A 1130 6.83 -34.56 28.71
C HIS A 1130 5.57 -34.91 29.53
N GLU A 1131 4.91 -33.88 30.06
CA GLU A 1131 3.76 -33.98 30.97
C GLU A 1131 2.61 -34.84 30.39
N GLY A 1132 2.29 -34.66 29.10
CA GLY A 1132 1.22 -35.41 28.43
C GLY A 1132 1.47 -36.91 28.34
N THR A 1133 2.75 -37.32 28.22
CA THR A 1133 3.12 -38.75 28.19
C THR A 1133 2.95 -39.37 29.58
N LEU A 1134 3.35 -38.65 30.62
CA LEU A 1134 3.20 -39.08 32.01
C LEU A 1134 1.73 -39.25 32.40
N LYS A 1135 0.87 -38.30 32.04
CA LYS A 1135 -0.58 -38.39 32.26
C LYS A 1135 -1.18 -39.62 31.55
N THR A 1136 -0.82 -39.84 30.29
CA THR A 1136 -1.30 -41.00 29.52
C THR A 1136 -0.81 -42.33 30.10
N LEU A 1137 0.45 -42.41 30.55
CA LEU A 1137 1.00 -43.59 31.23
C LEU A 1137 0.28 -43.87 32.56
N ILE A 1138 -0.02 -42.84 33.36
CA ILE A 1138 -0.77 -42.99 34.62
C ILE A 1138 -2.16 -43.58 34.36
N ASN A 1139 -2.86 -43.08 33.34
CA ASN A 1139 -4.20 -43.56 32.98
C ASN A 1139 -4.17 -45.00 32.47
N ILE A 1140 -3.17 -45.36 31.65
CA ILE A 1140 -3.03 -46.74 31.16
C ILE A 1140 -2.65 -47.70 32.29
N TYR A 1141 -1.76 -47.32 33.19
CA TYR A 1141 -1.38 -48.17 34.32
C TYR A 1141 -2.53 -48.41 35.30
N GLU A 1142 -3.44 -47.44 35.46
CA GLU A 1142 -4.69 -47.64 36.20
C GLU A 1142 -5.54 -48.75 35.57
N VAL A 1143 -5.78 -48.68 34.26
CA VAL A 1143 -6.59 -49.70 33.57
C VAL A 1143 -5.90 -51.07 33.53
N LEU A 1144 -4.57 -51.10 33.50
CA LEU A 1144 -3.79 -52.34 33.53
C LEU A 1144 -3.52 -52.88 34.94
N GLU A 1145 -4.00 -52.21 36.00
CA GLU A 1145 -3.79 -52.59 37.41
C GLU A 1145 -2.30 -52.64 37.80
N MET A 1146 -1.47 -51.80 37.18
CA MET A 1146 -0.02 -51.69 37.41
C MET A 1146 0.29 -50.58 38.43
N GLU A 1147 -0.12 -50.79 39.67
CA GLU A 1147 -0.18 -49.71 40.68
C GLU A 1147 1.20 -49.21 41.13
N LYS A 1148 2.24 -50.04 41.06
CA LYS A 1148 3.62 -49.67 41.41
C LYS A 1148 4.18 -48.67 40.39
N GLU A 1149 4.02 -48.96 39.11
CA GLU A 1149 4.45 -48.14 37.98
C GLU A 1149 3.63 -46.85 37.90
N ARG A 1150 2.32 -46.93 38.16
CA ARG A 1150 1.42 -45.76 38.25
C ARG A 1150 1.88 -44.75 39.31
N LYS A 1151 2.21 -45.23 40.52
CA LYS A 1151 2.73 -44.39 41.61
C LYS A 1151 4.07 -43.75 41.25
N ALA A 1152 4.96 -44.49 40.59
CA ALA A 1152 6.24 -43.97 40.11
C ALA A 1152 6.06 -42.83 39.09
N MET A 1153 5.16 -42.98 38.11
CA MET A 1153 4.87 -41.92 37.12
C MET A 1153 4.17 -40.71 37.75
N ARG A 1154 3.26 -40.90 38.71
CA ARG A 1154 2.66 -39.78 39.48
C ARG A 1154 3.69 -38.97 40.24
N LYS A 1155 4.67 -39.65 40.86
CA LYS A 1155 5.78 -38.98 41.56
C LYS A 1155 6.62 -38.15 40.59
N LYS A 1156 6.95 -38.69 39.42
CA LYS A 1156 7.66 -37.96 38.36
C LYS A 1156 6.87 -36.76 37.83
N LEU A 1157 5.55 -36.93 37.61
CA LEU A 1157 4.67 -35.84 37.16
C LEU A 1157 4.52 -34.72 38.19
N LYS A 1158 4.53 -35.05 39.49
CA LYS A 1158 4.49 -34.07 40.59
C LYS A 1158 5.83 -33.32 40.76
N ALA A 1159 6.93 -33.90 40.29
CA ALA A 1159 8.27 -33.31 40.37
C ALA A 1159 8.63 -32.43 39.17
N LEU A 1160 7.80 -32.46 38.12
CA LEU A 1160 7.81 -31.53 36.98
C LEU A 1160 6.86 -30.39 37.28
#